data_AF-A0A354HVY4-F1
#
_entry.id   AF-A0A354HVY4-F1
#
_cell.length_a   1.000
_cell.length_b   1.000
_cell.length_c   1.000
_cell.angle_alpha   90.00
_cell.angle_beta   90.00
_cell.angle_gamma   90.00
#
_symmetry.space_group_name_H-M   'P 1'
#
loop_
_entity.id
_entity.type
_entity.pdbx_description
1 polymer ?
#
loop_
_entity_poly.entity_id
_entity_poly.type
_entity_poly.pdbx_seq_one_letter_code
_entity_poly.pdbx_strand_id
1 'polypeptide(L)'
;MKRVFACVLAIMLVLGIALPLNAAREGSPLASADQETRVIVQLMQNPVLVYETQLKERGTCTPQGLTTYANTLKQSLSNVISQAKSKGIDIKVEAQYTHSFFGFSAGIPFSQIAELEKLPGVKKVFPDLPIQLPKISYTVPQTGAPALWDMPEGYTGEGIIVSVIDTGIDYNHVFLGMGIGPENKVLGGKNFTQPLSPEDPPVDSTDPMDGNGHGTHVAGIIAADGSIVEGFEDFKGMAPDANLYAVKVLSDEGKGYSSWVIGGIEWSVNPDDGLARADVINMSLGASYLTSPGYPTAMAANAAAEAGVIVVASAGNEGQDFPTSSAPSTGSQVISVASYGYIQPAYISVGENEIWDVMPSDCPEPDELPHGIVCAGLGRYDEVAGINDFEGIDLTGKIALMQRGESAFTEKVQNAADQGAIAAIIFNNEPGLFGMAGEFVLPAYSISLENGAYILSCLNEDPLLQVTMGMLPAQDLMSDFSSAGPANDYSLKPDITAPGDSVVSTYPGNRLAGMGGTSMSSPHVAGGVALLKQIYGDQLSVEEYKALIMNTSFLLLDINDEKYPVTTQGAGVMDLNAAALSRGFALPGSLSLRLDGAENTITVRNLSDESVTYGIEFISDTLTAECPAEITVAAGATDNFVITFDLDELVEGAHEGYVVLTPTTEAVEGHSDRLSIPVYHYVGDHEDFFITDFEVPRLLKPEETFDIKFRLTQATTWVDVGVYDTAGNYLGYIPIAPSGMPAGIWTYHDMDLGLPPGHYIFELYAETTSWFATSHREVSVVEPVIRLSGSNRFGTAAAISQEGWETAGTVILARADDFADSLAGVGLSKKYNAPILLTNPVNLSAVTQAEIGRLGATNVIILGGIGAVSQEIEDQLVESGLTVERIGGKNRFETAALIAAKVIEEAPIDTAVIVYGHNFPDALAAAPWAAAAGYPILMVNTAAIPTATQDFLTENNIENTCVVGGTGVISAEVFDALPNATRVAGNNRYETSVQIASQGFDPYAVFIASGDSFSDALSLAALAAKYDGSLLLVKQNAIPASITDFLAKYKAKISYIFVAGGEAVISEDIEQALEYYMLP
;
A
#
# COMPACT_ATOMS: atom_id res chain seq x y z
N MET A 1 42.33 5.62 66.69
CA MET A 1 41.02 6.29 66.55
C MET A 1 39.88 5.40 67.06
N LYS A 2 39.92 5.01 68.35
CA LYS A 2 38.86 4.20 68.99
C LYS A 2 38.39 4.81 70.33
N ARG A 3 38.54 6.13 70.52
CA ARG A 3 38.14 6.82 71.78
C ARG A 3 37.50 8.22 71.65
N VAL A 4 37.15 8.70 70.45
CA VAL A 4 36.46 10.02 70.31
C VAL A 4 35.03 9.88 69.75
N PHE A 5 34.71 8.74 69.13
CA PHE A 5 33.35 8.47 68.64
C PHE A 5 32.32 8.18 69.75
N ALA A 6 32.76 7.89 70.98
CA ALA A 6 31.87 7.62 72.11
C ALA A 6 31.43 8.89 72.89
N CYS A 7 31.88 10.09 72.52
CA CYS A 7 31.46 11.34 73.19
C CYS A 7 30.55 12.24 72.35
N VAL A 8 30.39 12.00 71.04
CA VAL A 8 29.55 12.87 70.18
C VAL A 8 28.07 12.44 70.18
N LEU A 9 27.76 11.18 70.52
CA LEU A 9 26.39 10.71 70.66
C LEU A 9 25.66 11.22 71.93
N ALA A 10 26.36 11.84 72.88
CA ALA A 10 25.77 12.27 74.16
C ALA A 10 25.50 13.79 74.23
N ILE A 11 25.90 14.60 73.24
CA ILE A 11 25.73 16.06 73.28
C ILE A 11 24.67 16.57 72.28
N MET A 12 24.24 15.78 71.30
CA MET A 12 23.10 16.13 70.43
C MET A 12 21.71 15.88 71.06
N LEU A 13 21.65 15.32 72.27
CA LEU A 13 20.40 15.08 73.00
C LEU A 13 19.95 16.27 73.88
N VAL A 14 20.70 17.38 73.90
CA VAL A 14 20.37 18.54 74.72
C VAL A 14 20.64 19.82 73.93
N LEU A 15 19.57 20.57 73.68
CA LEU A 15 19.51 21.92 73.08
C LEU A 15 19.49 21.97 71.54
N GLY A 16 18.26 21.84 71.02
CA GLY A 16 17.92 22.26 69.68
C GLY A 16 18.05 23.78 69.49
N ILE A 17 18.54 24.15 68.31
CA ILE A 17 18.20 25.29 67.45
C ILE A 17 19.39 25.46 66.48
N ALA A 18 19.15 25.27 65.19
CA ALA A 18 19.77 26.07 64.12
C ALA A 18 19.07 25.80 62.78
N LEU A 19 18.36 26.81 62.30
CA LEU A 19 18.18 27.15 60.87
C LEU A 19 18.84 28.54 60.70
N PRO A 20 19.17 29.05 59.48
CA PRO A 20 18.89 28.51 58.14
C PRO A 20 20.08 28.57 57.15
N LEU A 21 20.01 27.81 56.06
CA LEU A 21 20.56 28.18 54.75
C LEU A 21 19.49 27.84 53.71
N ASN A 22 19.03 28.85 52.96
CA ASN A 22 17.99 28.73 51.94
C ASN A 22 18.63 28.87 50.55
N ALA A 23 18.44 27.87 49.70
CA ALA A 23 18.27 28.01 48.27
C ALA A 23 17.26 26.94 47.85
N ALA A 24 16.15 27.39 47.25
CA ALA A 24 14.91 26.65 47.10
C ALA A 24 14.99 25.54 46.04
N ARG A 25 14.51 24.35 46.42
CA ARG A 25 13.53 23.58 45.64
C ARG A 25 12.40 23.30 46.62
N GLU A 26 11.25 23.90 46.38
CA GLU A 26 10.09 23.89 47.28
C GLU A 26 9.56 22.46 47.43
N GLY A 27 9.97 21.77 48.50
CA GLY A 27 9.20 20.68 49.06
C GLY A 27 7.99 21.29 49.76
N SER A 28 6.81 21.10 49.18
CA SER A 28 5.54 21.47 49.78
C SER A 28 5.49 21.01 51.25
N PRO A 29 4.99 21.85 52.18
CA PRO A 29 4.95 21.50 53.59
C PRO A 29 4.10 20.24 53.81
N LEU A 30 4.51 19.39 54.76
CA LEU A 30 3.59 18.47 55.44
C LEU A 30 2.32 19.26 55.78
N ALA A 31 1.17 18.80 55.26
CA ALA A 31 -0.10 19.51 55.19
C ALA A 31 -0.40 20.41 56.40
N SER A 32 -0.91 21.63 56.15
CA SER A 32 -1.32 22.53 57.22
C SER A 32 -2.43 21.89 58.08
N ALA A 33 -2.49 22.18 59.39
CA ALA A 33 -3.42 21.53 60.32
C ALA A 33 -4.92 21.68 59.93
N ASP A 34 -5.24 22.73 59.18
CA ASP A 34 -6.59 23.04 58.68
C ASP A 34 -6.82 22.58 57.23
N GLN A 35 -5.82 21.95 56.59
CA GLN A 35 -5.95 21.43 55.23
C GLN A 35 -6.92 20.26 55.22
N GLU A 36 -7.95 20.39 54.38
CA GLU A 36 -8.89 19.32 54.09
C GLU A 36 -8.16 18.20 53.33
N THR A 37 -8.25 16.97 53.84
CA THR A 37 -7.62 15.78 53.28
C THR A 37 -8.66 14.67 53.12
N ARG A 38 -8.50 13.86 52.08
CA ARG A 38 -9.41 12.75 51.80
C ARG A 38 -8.92 11.49 52.50
N VAL A 39 -9.83 10.78 53.14
CA VAL A 39 -9.54 9.52 53.85
C VAL A 39 -10.54 8.44 53.50
N ILE A 40 -10.08 7.19 53.50
CA ILE A 40 -10.92 5.99 53.47
C ILE A 40 -10.97 5.41 54.88
N VAL A 41 -12.17 5.33 55.46
CA VAL A 41 -12.39 4.81 56.81
C VAL A 41 -12.89 3.38 56.71
N GLN A 42 -12.07 2.41 57.12
CA GLN A 42 -12.47 1.01 57.25
C GLN A 42 -13.14 0.77 58.60
N LEU A 43 -14.26 0.05 58.60
CA LEU A 43 -15.01 -0.32 59.80
C LEU A 43 -14.78 -1.79 60.19
N MET A 44 -15.14 -2.13 61.43
CA MET A 44 -14.76 -3.41 62.07
C MET A 44 -15.46 -4.66 61.50
N GLN A 45 -16.66 -4.52 60.94
CA GLN A 45 -17.44 -5.65 60.42
C GLN A 45 -16.95 -6.09 59.03
N ASN A 46 -17.21 -7.35 58.68
CA ASN A 46 -16.92 -7.86 57.35
C ASN A 46 -17.89 -7.25 56.32
N PRO A 47 -17.42 -6.98 55.09
CA PRO A 47 -18.29 -6.56 54.00
C PRO A 47 -19.22 -7.70 53.56
N VAL A 48 -20.32 -7.37 52.85
CA VAL A 48 -21.36 -8.33 52.46
C VAL A 48 -20.78 -9.53 51.70
N LEU A 49 -19.80 -9.32 50.81
CA LEU A 49 -19.20 -10.39 50.01
C LEU A 49 -18.46 -11.44 50.86
N VAL A 50 -17.74 -10.98 51.88
CA VAL A 50 -17.02 -11.86 52.83
C VAL A 50 -18.03 -12.60 53.71
N TYR A 51 -19.08 -11.92 54.16
CA TYR A 51 -20.16 -12.54 54.95
C TYR A 51 -20.96 -13.57 54.15
N GLU A 52 -21.25 -13.28 52.88
CA GLU A 52 -21.89 -14.21 51.95
C GLU A 52 -21.06 -15.48 51.78
N THR A 53 -19.75 -15.35 51.57
CA THR A 53 -18.82 -16.48 51.46
C THR A 53 -18.86 -17.34 52.72
N GLN A 54 -18.79 -16.73 53.91
CA GLN A 54 -18.90 -17.43 55.19
C GLN A 54 -20.25 -18.14 55.40
N LEU A 55 -21.35 -17.59 54.88
CA LEU A 55 -22.67 -18.23 54.94
C LEU A 55 -22.82 -19.37 53.92
N LYS A 56 -22.22 -19.23 52.72
CA LYS A 56 -22.18 -20.27 51.69
C LYS A 56 -21.41 -21.49 52.19
N GLU A 57 -20.24 -21.29 52.80
CA GLU A 57 -19.45 -22.37 53.42
C GLU A 57 -20.22 -23.13 54.52
N ARG A 58 -21.14 -22.45 55.21
CA ARG A 58 -21.96 -23.02 56.28
C ARG A 58 -23.32 -23.56 55.79
N GLY A 59 -23.63 -23.42 54.51
CA GLY A 59 -24.91 -23.86 53.91
C GLY A 59 -26.14 -23.06 54.37
N THR A 60 -25.96 -21.85 54.90
CA THR A 60 -27.04 -21.03 55.49
C THR A 60 -27.30 -19.72 54.74
N CYS A 61 -26.68 -19.55 53.56
CA CYS A 61 -26.81 -18.33 52.77
C CYS A 61 -28.24 -18.18 52.20
N THR A 62 -28.90 -17.06 52.51
CA THR A 62 -30.20 -16.71 51.95
C THR A 62 -30.20 -15.25 51.48
N PRO A 63 -30.90 -14.91 50.37
CA PRO A 63 -30.99 -13.52 49.89
C PRO A 63 -31.49 -12.55 50.97
N GLN A 64 -32.51 -12.96 51.75
CA GLN A 64 -33.08 -12.15 52.83
C GLN A 64 -32.09 -11.94 54.00
N GLY A 65 -31.25 -12.94 54.29
CA GLY A 65 -30.17 -12.83 55.26
C GLY A 65 -29.09 -11.83 54.84
N LEU A 66 -28.71 -11.84 53.56
CA LEU A 66 -27.75 -10.88 52.99
C LEU A 66 -28.32 -9.45 52.98
N THR A 67 -29.59 -9.27 52.60
CA THR A 67 -30.25 -7.95 52.65
C THR A 67 -30.34 -7.41 54.07
N THR A 68 -30.66 -8.26 55.06
CA THR A 68 -30.73 -7.86 56.47
C THR A 68 -29.36 -7.45 57.00
N TYR A 69 -28.32 -8.20 56.64
CA TYR A 69 -26.95 -7.88 57.00
C TYR A 69 -26.47 -6.57 56.36
N ALA A 70 -26.71 -6.36 55.06
CA ALA A 70 -26.39 -5.12 54.38
C ALA A 70 -27.07 -3.90 55.02
N ASN A 71 -28.32 -4.04 55.46
CA ASN A 71 -29.03 -2.96 56.19
C ASN A 71 -28.42 -2.68 57.57
N THR A 72 -27.95 -3.72 58.27
CA THR A 72 -27.24 -3.56 59.55
C THR A 72 -25.90 -2.84 59.36
N LEU A 73 -25.18 -3.14 58.28
CA LEU A 73 -23.95 -2.45 57.91
C LEU A 73 -24.20 -0.95 57.61
N LYS A 74 -25.24 -0.62 56.82
CA LYS A 74 -25.64 0.78 56.57
C LYS A 74 -25.96 1.55 57.86
N GLN A 75 -26.61 0.89 58.82
CA GLN A 75 -26.94 1.49 60.11
C GLN A 75 -25.68 1.70 60.97
N SER A 76 -24.77 0.73 60.99
CA SER A 76 -23.47 0.84 61.67
C SER A 76 -22.62 1.98 61.10
N LEU A 77 -22.60 2.13 59.77
CA LEU A 77 -21.89 3.20 59.08
C LEU A 77 -22.45 4.58 59.46
N SER A 78 -23.78 4.72 59.42
CA SER A 78 -24.47 5.96 59.83
C SER A 78 -24.18 6.34 61.28
N ASN A 79 -24.11 5.35 62.18
CA ASN A 79 -23.78 5.58 63.59
C ASN A 79 -22.35 6.12 63.77
N VAL A 80 -21.36 5.58 63.06
CA VAL A 80 -19.97 6.05 63.14
C VAL A 80 -19.84 7.48 62.59
N ILE A 81 -20.51 7.80 61.48
CA ILE A 81 -20.54 9.17 60.93
C ILE A 81 -21.17 10.15 61.93
N SER A 82 -22.30 9.78 62.56
CA SER A 82 -22.94 10.63 63.56
C SER A 82 -22.08 10.83 64.81
N GLN A 83 -21.36 9.78 65.24
CA GLN A 83 -20.41 9.88 66.35
C GLN A 83 -19.26 10.84 66.03
N ALA A 84 -18.70 10.75 64.81
CA ALA A 84 -17.66 11.66 64.35
C ALA A 84 -18.13 13.12 64.42
N LYS A 85 -19.30 13.42 63.84
CA LYS A 85 -19.90 14.78 63.89
C LYS A 85 -20.15 15.26 65.32
N SER A 86 -20.62 14.38 66.21
CA SER A 86 -20.88 14.72 67.62
C SER A 86 -19.61 15.04 68.42
N LYS A 87 -18.45 14.54 67.98
CA LYS A 87 -17.12 14.80 68.55
C LYS A 87 -16.48 16.06 67.99
N GLY A 88 -17.20 16.81 67.15
CA GLY A 88 -16.68 18.03 66.52
C GLY A 88 -15.75 17.74 65.34
N ILE A 89 -15.77 16.51 64.81
CA ILE A 89 -15.02 16.18 63.60
C ILE A 89 -15.79 16.72 62.40
N ASP A 90 -15.16 17.62 61.64
CA ASP A 90 -15.73 18.20 60.43
C ASP A 90 -15.56 17.20 59.28
N ILE A 91 -16.54 16.31 59.15
CA ILE A 91 -16.49 15.17 58.23
C ILE A 91 -17.51 15.33 57.10
N LYS A 92 -17.01 15.41 55.87
CA LYS A 92 -17.81 15.45 54.63
C LYS A 92 -17.74 14.10 53.94
N VAL A 93 -18.79 13.29 54.13
CA VAL A 93 -18.83 11.94 53.57
C VAL A 93 -19.14 12.00 52.09
N GLU A 94 -18.34 11.32 51.28
CA GLU A 94 -18.43 11.35 49.82
C GLU A 94 -19.06 10.07 49.27
N ALA A 95 -18.60 8.90 49.75
CA ALA A 95 -19.15 7.60 49.35
C ALA A 95 -19.18 6.61 50.52
N GLN A 96 -20.10 5.65 50.44
CA GLN A 96 -20.31 4.62 51.45
C GLN A 96 -20.26 3.23 50.82
N TYR A 97 -19.49 2.34 51.43
CA TYR A 97 -19.20 1.01 50.90
C TYR A 97 -19.70 -0.04 51.89
N THR A 98 -20.45 -1.02 51.38
CA THR A 98 -20.94 -2.15 52.20
C THR A 98 -20.66 -3.52 51.59
N HIS A 99 -20.37 -3.58 50.29
CA HIS A 99 -20.43 -4.83 49.53
C HIS A 99 -19.09 -5.56 49.43
N SER A 100 -18.08 -4.96 48.79
CA SER A 100 -16.71 -5.48 48.67
C SER A 100 -15.78 -4.93 49.77
N PHE A 101 -16.04 -3.71 50.21
CA PHE A 101 -15.36 -3.03 51.32
C PHE A 101 -16.42 -2.51 52.29
N PHE A 102 -16.15 -2.55 53.61
CA PHE A 102 -17.05 -2.00 54.62
C PHE A 102 -16.45 -0.77 55.29
N GLY A 103 -16.95 0.39 54.88
CA GLY A 103 -16.34 1.67 55.23
C GLY A 103 -16.94 2.83 54.45
N PHE A 104 -16.32 4.00 54.51
CA PHE A 104 -16.73 5.18 53.76
C PHE A 104 -15.54 6.06 53.42
N SER A 105 -15.64 6.86 52.36
CA SER A 105 -14.69 7.93 52.05
C SER A 105 -15.21 9.27 52.57
N ALA A 106 -14.30 10.13 53.04
CA ALA A 106 -14.67 11.46 53.51
C ALA A 106 -13.52 12.47 53.40
N GLY A 107 -13.88 13.73 53.17
CA GLY A 107 -13.03 14.88 53.46
C GLY A 107 -13.04 15.22 54.96
N ILE A 108 -11.86 15.44 55.53
CA ILE A 108 -11.65 15.79 56.95
C ILE A 108 -10.42 16.72 57.08
N PRO A 109 -10.38 17.68 58.02
CA PRO A 109 -9.14 18.38 58.33
C PRO A 109 -8.04 17.41 58.80
N PHE A 110 -6.82 17.55 58.28
CA PHE A 110 -5.69 16.66 58.59
C PHE A 110 -5.45 16.51 60.10
N SER A 111 -5.64 17.58 60.88
CA SER A 111 -5.53 17.57 62.34
C SER A 111 -6.50 16.65 63.08
N GLN A 112 -7.60 16.23 62.45
CA GLN A 112 -8.68 15.46 63.08
C GLN A 112 -8.63 13.95 62.79
N ILE A 113 -7.71 13.47 61.94
CA ILE A 113 -7.56 12.04 61.59
C ILE A 113 -7.34 11.19 62.84
N ALA A 114 -6.45 11.62 63.74
CA ALA A 114 -6.12 10.86 64.96
C ALA A 114 -7.31 10.73 65.93
N GLU A 115 -8.28 11.65 65.89
CA GLU A 115 -9.51 11.54 66.68
C GLU A 115 -10.55 10.65 65.99
N LEU A 116 -10.58 10.63 64.66
CA LEU A 116 -11.40 9.72 63.87
C LEU A 116 -10.98 8.26 64.06
N GLU A 117 -9.67 7.97 64.08
CA GLU A 117 -9.13 6.62 64.33
C GLU A 117 -9.51 6.06 65.72
N LYS A 118 -9.74 6.93 66.71
CA LYS A 118 -10.11 6.54 68.07
C LYS A 118 -11.60 6.22 68.23
N LEU A 119 -12.43 6.45 67.21
CA LEU A 119 -13.87 6.23 67.33
C LEU A 119 -14.22 4.74 67.42
N PRO A 120 -15.13 4.34 68.34
CA PRO A 120 -15.63 2.97 68.39
C PRO A 120 -16.25 2.54 67.07
N GLY A 121 -15.73 1.46 66.48
CA GLY A 121 -16.20 0.89 65.21
C GLY A 121 -15.32 1.23 64.00
N VAL A 122 -14.40 2.20 64.13
CA VAL A 122 -13.33 2.44 63.14
C VAL A 122 -12.24 1.40 63.35
N LYS A 123 -11.90 0.67 62.29
CA LYS A 123 -10.83 -0.34 62.28
C LYS A 123 -9.51 0.29 61.90
N LYS A 124 -9.52 1.13 60.86
CA LYS A 124 -8.35 1.83 60.33
C LYS A 124 -8.79 3.00 59.46
N VAL A 125 -8.03 4.09 59.47
CA VAL A 125 -8.18 5.20 58.53
C VAL A 125 -7.00 5.13 57.57
N PHE A 126 -7.29 5.20 56.28
CA PHE A 126 -6.30 5.23 55.21
C PHE A 126 -6.35 6.60 54.52
N PRO A 127 -5.23 7.11 54.03
CA PRO A 127 -5.28 8.23 53.10
C PRO A 127 -6.02 7.78 51.82
N ASP A 128 -6.95 8.59 51.34
CA ASP A 128 -7.58 8.43 50.02
C ASP A 128 -6.69 9.17 49.03
N LEU A 129 -5.66 8.46 48.56
CA LEU A 129 -4.63 9.03 47.70
C LEU A 129 -5.19 9.17 46.29
N PRO A 130 -4.93 10.30 45.60
CA PRO A 130 -5.22 10.38 44.18
C PRO A 130 -4.41 9.30 43.46
N ILE A 131 -5.10 8.41 42.74
CA ILE A 131 -4.46 7.52 41.79
C ILE A 131 -4.23 8.36 40.54
N GLN A 132 -2.99 8.73 40.29
CA GLN A 132 -2.60 9.36 39.03
C GLN A 132 -2.22 8.25 38.06
N LEU A 133 -2.71 8.36 36.81
CA LEU A 133 -2.10 7.62 35.71
C LEU A 133 -0.62 8.04 35.62
N PRO A 134 0.30 7.14 35.22
CA PRO A 134 1.66 7.54 34.86
C PRO A 134 1.60 8.69 33.84
N LYS A 135 2.63 9.55 33.80
CA LYS A 135 2.71 10.65 32.83
C LYS A 135 2.54 10.10 31.42
N ILE A 136 1.41 10.44 30.81
CA ILE A 136 1.00 10.02 29.48
C ILE A 136 1.78 10.84 28.46
N SER A 137 2.53 10.19 27.56
CA SER A 137 3.02 10.83 26.34
C SER A 137 1.83 11.13 25.45
N TYR A 138 1.54 12.41 25.28
CA TYR A 138 0.50 12.88 24.37
C TYR A 138 1.12 12.90 22.97
N THR A 139 0.61 12.07 22.05
CA THR A 139 1.24 11.79 20.74
C THR A 139 0.81 12.76 19.64
N VAL A 140 -0.38 13.38 19.76
CA VAL A 140 -0.90 14.36 18.78
C VAL A 140 0.06 15.54 18.51
N PRO A 141 0.77 16.13 19.50
CA PRO A 141 1.75 17.18 19.22
C PRO A 141 2.96 16.71 18.42
N GLN A 142 3.32 15.43 18.50
CA GLN A 142 4.49 14.89 17.79
C GLN A 142 4.25 14.83 16.27
N THR A 143 2.99 14.88 15.82
CA THR A 143 2.64 14.83 14.38
C THR A 143 2.61 16.21 13.72
N GLY A 144 2.76 17.29 14.49
CA GLY A 144 2.61 18.67 14.01
C GLY A 144 1.18 19.20 13.96
N ALA A 145 0.15 18.44 14.39
CA ALA A 145 -1.25 18.90 14.35
C ALA A 145 -1.51 20.23 15.09
N PRO A 146 -0.95 20.50 16.28
CA PRO A 146 -1.15 21.79 16.95
C PRO A 146 -0.71 23.00 16.14
N ALA A 147 0.30 22.85 15.27
CA ALA A 147 0.75 23.95 14.41
C ALA A 147 -0.36 24.40 13.44
N LEU A 148 -1.19 23.46 12.95
CA LEU A 148 -2.32 23.74 12.07
C LEU A 148 -3.49 24.39 12.82
N TRP A 149 -3.72 23.97 14.07
CA TRP A 149 -4.74 24.58 14.96
C TRP A 149 -4.40 26.03 15.29
N ASP A 150 -3.11 26.31 15.49
CA ASP A 150 -2.59 27.63 15.86
C ASP A 150 -2.40 28.57 14.66
N MET A 151 -2.62 28.10 13.42
CA MET A 151 -2.63 28.98 12.23
C MET A 151 -3.71 30.06 12.35
N PRO A 152 -3.53 31.25 11.74
CA PRO A 152 -4.52 32.33 11.79
C PRO A 152 -5.93 31.91 11.33
N GLU A 153 -6.00 30.99 10.37
CA GLU A 153 -7.23 30.40 9.84
C GLU A 153 -7.85 29.36 10.77
N GLY A 154 -7.05 28.70 11.62
CA GLY A 154 -7.48 27.72 12.63
C GLY A 154 -8.05 26.44 12.03
N TYR A 155 -7.20 25.52 11.56
CA TYR A 155 -7.65 24.27 10.95
C TYR A 155 -7.86 23.19 12.01
N THR A 156 -9.09 22.82 12.31
CA THR A 156 -9.47 21.84 13.36
C THR A 156 -10.28 20.66 12.84
N GLY A 157 -10.49 20.56 11.52
CA GLY A 157 -11.32 19.54 10.86
C GLY A 157 -12.78 19.94 10.69
N GLU A 158 -13.13 21.22 10.93
CA GLU A 158 -14.50 21.71 10.76
C GLU A 158 -15.03 21.40 9.36
N GLY A 159 -16.24 20.83 9.30
CA GLY A 159 -16.91 20.48 8.04
C GLY A 159 -16.47 19.16 7.41
N ILE A 160 -15.44 18.51 7.95
CA ILE A 160 -14.96 17.21 7.47
C ILE A 160 -15.66 16.07 8.21
N ILE A 161 -16.01 15.01 7.48
CA ILE A 161 -16.62 13.80 8.02
C ILE A 161 -15.66 12.63 7.94
N VAL A 162 -15.30 12.06 9.10
CA VAL A 162 -14.44 10.88 9.20
C VAL A 162 -15.26 9.66 9.64
N SER A 163 -15.28 8.63 8.80
CA SER A 163 -15.93 7.36 9.15
C SER A 163 -14.96 6.41 9.85
N VAL A 164 -15.33 5.95 11.04
CA VAL A 164 -14.58 4.97 11.82
C VAL A 164 -15.22 3.61 11.61
N ILE A 165 -14.56 2.75 10.83
CA ILE A 165 -14.98 1.38 10.56
C ILE A 165 -14.24 0.46 11.53
N ASP A 166 -14.91 0.03 12.60
CA ASP A 166 -14.26 -0.61 13.77
C ASP A 166 -15.27 -1.43 14.63
N THR A 167 -15.05 -1.55 15.94
CA THR A 167 -15.94 -2.17 16.94
C THR A 167 -17.13 -1.29 17.35
N GLY A 168 -17.27 -0.11 16.74
CA GLY A 168 -18.29 0.89 17.06
C GLY A 168 -17.70 2.15 17.72
N ILE A 169 -18.55 3.05 18.19
CA ILE A 169 -18.15 4.21 19.00
C ILE A 169 -19.07 4.32 20.22
N ASP A 170 -18.52 4.50 21.43
CA ASP A 170 -19.28 5.03 22.57
C ASP A 170 -19.59 6.51 22.31
N TYR A 171 -20.61 6.76 21.50
CA TYR A 171 -21.04 8.11 21.14
C TYR A 171 -21.59 8.91 22.33
N ASN A 172 -21.77 8.29 23.51
CA ASN A 172 -22.09 8.98 24.76
C ASN A 172 -20.84 9.43 25.52
N HIS A 173 -19.64 9.27 24.94
CA HIS A 173 -18.40 9.72 25.54
C HIS A 173 -18.34 11.26 25.55
N VAL A 174 -17.83 11.82 26.65
CA VAL A 174 -17.77 13.28 26.90
C VAL A 174 -17.00 14.04 25.82
N PHE A 175 -15.92 13.44 25.32
CA PHE A 175 -15.12 13.99 24.22
C PHE A 175 -15.65 13.70 22.81
N LEU A 176 -16.70 12.88 22.68
CA LEU A 176 -17.24 12.42 21.38
C LEU A 176 -18.67 12.93 21.13
N GLY A 177 -19.06 14.03 21.79
CA GLY A 177 -20.30 14.75 21.52
C GLY A 177 -21.54 14.28 22.29
N MET A 178 -21.44 13.31 23.20
CA MET A 178 -22.52 12.91 24.12
C MET A 178 -23.86 12.54 23.44
N GLY A 179 -23.82 12.01 22.21
CA GLY A 179 -24.99 11.59 21.46
C GLY A 179 -24.67 11.20 20.01
N ILE A 180 -25.67 10.60 19.35
CA ILE A 180 -25.62 10.27 17.92
C ILE A 180 -26.79 10.94 17.19
N GLY A 181 -26.52 11.55 16.04
CA GLY A 181 -27.50 12.23 15.19
C GLY A 181 -26.96 13.53 14.58
N PRO A 182 -27.73 14.21 13.70
CA PRO A 182 -27.25 15.31 12.86
C PRO A 182 -26.79 16.57 13.64
N GLU A 183 -27.13 16.68 14.92
CA GLU A 183 -26.74 17.80 15.79
C GLU A 183 -25.57 17.43 16.73
N ASN A 184 -25.05 16.19 16.65
CA ASN A 184 -23.97 15.69 17.49
C ASN A 184 -22.71 15.48 16.66
N LYS A 185 -21.55 15.37 17.33
CA LYS A 185 -20.28 15.04 16.68
C LYS A 185 -20.35 13.70 15.94
N VAL A 186 -20.99 12.68 16.52
CA VAL A 186 -21.28 11.43 15.81
C VAL A 186 -22.58 11.61 15.05
N LEU A 187 -22.48 11.87 13.74
CA LEU A 187 -23.64 12.24 12.91
C LEU A 187 -24.60 11.07 12.66
N GLY A 188 -24.07 9.85 12.64
CA GLY A 188 -24.80 8.63 12.33
C GLY A 188 -23.90 7.40 12.38
N GLY A 189 -24.46 6.23 12.09
CA GLY A 189 -23.71 4.98 12.13
C GLY A 189 -24.58 3.76 11.86
N LYS A 190 -23.93 2.60 11.69
CA LYS A 190 -24.58 1.33 11.36
C LYS A 190 -23.80 0.16 11.94
N ASN A 191 -24.52 -0.89 12.32
CA ASN A 191 -23.93 -2.12 12.83
C ASN A 191 -24.15 -3.29 11.87
N PHE A 192 -23.06 -3.78 11.29
CA PHE A 192 -23.04 -4.90 10.34
C PHE A 192 -22.84 -6.25 11.02
N THR A 193 -22.52 -6.26 12.32
CA THR A 193 -22.22 -7.50 13.05
C THR A 193 -23.47 -8.33 13.28
N GLN A 194 -23.26 -9.64 13.35
CA GLN A 194 -24.27 -10.65 13.67
C GLN A 194 -23.69 -11.62 14.69
N PRO A 195 -24.53 -12.38 15.42
CA PRO A 195 -24.07 -13.47 16.29
C PRO A 195 -23.10 -14.40 15.56
N LEU A 196 -21.90 -14.63 16.10
CA LEU A 196 -20.87 -15.50 15.51
C LEU A 196 -21.13 -16.98 15.83
N SER A 197 -21.86 -17.26 16.91
CA SER A 197 -22.32 -18.56 17.37
C SER A 197 -23.83 -18.53 17.67
N PRO A 198 -24.56 -19.65 17.53
CA PRO A 198 -25.95 -19.76 17.99
C PRO A 198 -26.16 -19.46 19.49
N GLU A 199 -25.09 -19.49 20.28
CA GLU A 199 -25.08 -19.22 21.72
C GLU A 199 -24.88 -17.73 22.05
N ASP A 200 -24.43 -16.93 21.07
CA ASP A 200 -24.19 -15.50 21.25
C ASP A 200 -25.52 -14.74 21.36
N PRO A 201 -25.58 -13.68 22.17
CA PRO A 201 -26.78 -12.87 22.29
C PRO A 201 -27.15 -12.23 20.94
N PRO A 202 -28.45 -12.00 20.66
CA PRO A 202 -28.87 -11.28 19.46
C PRO A 202 -28.30 -9.87 19.48
N VAL A 203 -27.76 -9.46 18.33
CA VAL A 203 -27.17 -8.13 18.12
C VAL A 203 -28.19 -7.19 17.50
N ASP A 204 -28.26 -5.95 18.00
CA ASP A 204 -29.03 -4.89 17.34
C ASP A 204 -28.23 -4.33 16.16
N SER A 205 -28.64 -4.69 14.94
CA SER A 205 -27.99 -4.24 13.70
C SER A 205 -28.15 -2.74 13.42
N THR A 206 -28.89 -2.00 14.25
CA THR A 206 -29.08 -0.55 14.11
C THR A 206 -28.24 0.28 15.07
N ASP A 207 -27.67 -0.34 16.11
CA ASP A 207 -26.89 0.37 17.13
C ASP A 207 -25.38 0.14 16.97
N PRO A 208 -24.60 1.16 16.58
CA PRO A 208 -23.15 1.09 16.42
C PRO A 208 -22.38 1.32 17.74
N MET A 209 -23.03 1.19 18.90
CA MET A 209 -22.38 1.29 20.22
C MET A 209 -21.18 0.34 20.35
N ASP A 210 -20.10 0.86 20.93
CA ASP A 210 -18.88 0.10 21.18
C ASP A 210 -18.92 -0.63 22.52
N GLY A 211 -19.01 -1.96 22.49
CA GLY A 211 -18.86 -2.81 23.67
C GLY A 211 -17.42 -3.31 23.90
N ASN A 212 -16.50 -3.08 22.96
CA ASN A 212 -15.11 -3.55 23.04
C ASN A 212 -14.17 -2.45 23.58
N GLY A 213 -14.31 -1.24 23.03
CA GLY A 213 -13.55 -0.06 23.36
C GLY A 213 -12.46 0.34 22.37
N HIS A 214 -12.11 -0.54 21.42
CA HIS A 214 -11.11 -0.24 20.38
C HIS A 214 -11.57 0.90 19.46
N GLY A 215 -12.77 0.82 18.88
CA GLY A 215 -13.30 1.86 17.99
C GLY A 215 -13.52 3.21 18.70
N THR A 216 -13.90 3.20 19.98
CA THR A 216 -13.96 4.42 20.80
C THR A 216 -12.57 5.04 20.98
N HIS A 217 -11.52 4.24 21.16
CA HIS A 217 -10.14 4.71 21.29
C HIS A 217 -9.64 5.35 20.00
N VAL A 218 -9.88 4.68 18.87
CA VAL A 218 -9.62 5.19 17.52
C VAL A 218 -10.33 6.52 17.28
N ALA A 219 -11.62 6.62 17.60
CA ALA A 219 -12.42 7.84 17.43
C ALA A 219 -11.86 9.04 18.22
N GLY A 220 -11.34 8.82 19.43
CA GLY A 220 -10.72 9.88 20.24
C GLY A 220 -9.43 10.42 19.65
N ILE A 221 -8.58 9.56 19.07
CA ILE A 221 -7.35 9.97 18.39
C ILE A 221 -7.70 10.88 17.21
N ILE A 222 -8.74 10.54 16.46
CA ILE A 222 -9.19 11.34 15.31
C ILE A 222 -9.77 12.67 15.80
N ALA A 223 -10.77 12.66 16.69
CA ALA A 223 -11.64 13.82 16.88
C ALA A 223 -12.17 14.02 18.30
N ALA A 224 -11.42 13.69 19.35
CA ALA A 224 -11.77 14.16 20.70
C ALA A 224 -11.84 15.70 20.73
N ASP A 225 -12.94 16.27 21.22
CA ASP A 225 -13.27 17.70 21.09
C ASP A 225 -12.54 18.66 22.05
N GLY A 226 -11.74 18.15 23.00
CA GLY A 226 -11.10 18.99 24.01
C GLY A 226 -12.02 19.45 25.14
N SER A 227 -13.19 18.84 25.33
CA SER A 227 -14.09 19.10 26.46
C SER A 227 -13.36 19.05 27.81
N ILE A 228 -13.57 20.05 28.67
CA ILE A 228 -12.80 20.13 29.92
C ILE A 228 -13.30 19.09 30.93
N VAL A 229 -12.49 18.06 31.17
CA VAL A 229 -12.69 17.03 32.20
C VAL A 229 -11.59 17.16 33.25
N GLU A 230 -11.97 17.17 34.54
CA GLU A 230 -11.03 17.25 35.66
C GLU A 230 -10.00 16.12 35.59
N GLY A 231 -8.72 16.46 35.48
CA GLY A 231 -7.61 15.50 35.33
C GLY A 231 -7.14 15.24 33.90
N PHE A 232 -7.87 15.69 32.88
CA PHE A 232 -7.52 15.56 31.46
C PHE A 232 -7.86 16.85 30.69
N GLU A 233 -7.43 17.97 31.24
CA GLU A 233 -7.58 19.28 30.62
C GLU A 233 -6.91 19.28 29.24
N ASP A 234 -7.64 19.72 28.21
CA ASP A 234 -7.15 19.88 26.83
C ASP A 234 -6.86 18.57 26.06
N PHE A 235 -7.56 17.46 26.37
CA PHE A 235 -7.48 16.21 25.59
C PHE A 235 -8.21 16.32 24.24
N LYS A 236 -7.45 16.49 23.16
CA LYS A 236 -7.92 16.69 21.78
C LYS A 236 -7.45 15.59 20.84
N GLY A 237 -8.30 15.23 19.89
CA GLY A 237 -7.88 14.44 18.73
C GLY A 237 -7.11 15.29 17.73
N MET A 238 -6.62 14.67 16.68
CA MET A 238 -5.95 15.32 15.54
C MET A 238 -6.82 16.42 14.91
N ALA A 239 -8.10 16.13 14.68
CA ALA A 239 -9.09 17.00 14.05
C ALA A 239 -10.29 17.17 15.01
N PRO A 240 -10.15 17.99 16.07
CA PRO A 240 -11.10 18.05 17.17
C PRO A 240 -12.51 18.54 16.78
N ASP A 241 -12.68 19.25 15.66
CA ASP A 241 -13.99 19.71 15.16
C ASP A 241 -14.53 18.87 14.00
N ALA A 242 -13.83 17.80 13.59
CA ALA A 242 -14.35 16.85 12.62
C ALA A 242 -15.55 16.09 13.17
N ASN A 243 -16.48 15.77 12.27
CA ASN A 243 -17.62 14.92 12.55
C ASN A 243 -17.28 13.45 12.31
N LEU A 244 -17.97 12.54 13.00
CA LEU A 244 -17.70 11.11 12.95
C LEU A 244 -18.91 10.32 12.45
N TYR A 245 -18.63 9.23 11.72
CA TYR A 245 -19.57 8.11 11.57
C TYR A 245 -19.10 6.88 12.34
N ALA A 246 -20.00 6.26 13.10
CA ALA A 246 -19.75 5.03 13.84
C ALA A 246 -20.17 3.81 13.01
N VAL A 247 -19.21 3.12 12.39
CA VAL A 247 -19.50 1.96 11.52
C VAL A 247 -18.95 0.70 12.17
N LYS A 248 -19.84 -0.07 12.79
CA LYS A 248 -19.49 -1.26 13.55
C LYS A 248 -19.45 -2.49 12.65
N VAL A 249 -18.25 -2.99 12.37
CA VAL A 249 -17.98 -4.18 11.56
C VAL A 249 -17.23 -5.26 12.34
N LEU A 250 -16.80 -4.96 13.56
CA LEU A 250 -16.23 -5.90 14.52
C LEU A 250 -17.16 -6.02 15.74
N SER A 251 -17.33 -7.23 16.25
CA SER A 251 -18.16 -7.52 17.43
C SER A 251 -17.53 -6.96 18.72
N ASP A 252 -18.22 -7.11 19.85
CA ASP A 252 -17.71 -6.68 21.16
C ASP A 252 -16.46 -7.48 21.59
N GLU A 253 -16.20 -8.63 20.97
CA GLU A 253 -14.99 -9.43 21.10
C GLU A 253 -13.87 -9.00 20.13
N GLY A 254 -14.09 -7.97 19.30
CA GLY A 254 -13.10 -7.48 18.33
C GLY A 254 -12.99 -8.33 17.06
N LYS A 255 -14.03 -9.11 16.71
CA LYS A 255 -14.02 -10.04 15.57
C LYS A 255 -15.04 -9.66 14.52
N GLY A 256 -14.72 -9.83 13.24
CA GLY A 256 -15.66 -9.58 12.15
C GLY A 256 -15.34 -10.37 10.90
N TYR A 257 -16.15 -10.15 9.86
CA TYR A 257 -15.96 -10.75 8.54
C TYR A 257 -15.63 -9.67 7.50
N SER A 258 -14.83 -10.05 6.50
CA SER A 258 -14.52 -9.19 5.35
C SER A 258 -15.78 -8.64 4.67
N SER A 259 -16.87 -9.41 4.61
CA SER A 259 -18.16 -8.94 4.09
C SER A 259 -18.78 -7.79 4.90
N TRP A 260 -18.59 -7.77 6.23
CA TRP A 260 -19.05 -6.66 7.08
C TRP A 260 -18.18 -5.43 6.88
N VAL A 261 -16.86 -5.61 6.74
CA VAL A 261 -15.93 -4.52 6.40
C VAL A 261 -16.32 -3.88 5.07
N ILE A 262 -16.56 -4.67 4.02
CA ILE A 262 -17.01 -4.18 2.70
C ILE A 262 -18.34 -3.41 2.84
N GLY A 263 -19.32 -3.98 3.56
CA GLY A 263 -20.59 -3.29 3.81
C GLY A 263 -20.41 -1.97 4.56
N GLY A 264 -19.45 -1.90 5.49
CA GLY A 264 -19.05 -0.69 6.17
C GLY A 264 -18.48 0.36 5.21
N ILE A 265 -17.54 -0.02 4.34
CA ILE A 265 -16.95 0.86 3.33
C ILE A 265 -18.03 1.41 2.39
N GLU A 266 -18.90 0.53 1.86
CA GLU A 266 -20.00 0.94 0.98
C GLU A 266 -20.93 1.95 1.65
N TRP A 267 -21.28 1.72 2.92
CA TRP A 267 -22.12 2.63 3.68
C TRP A 267 -21.42 3.96 3.96
N SER A 268 -20.11 3.98 4.22
CA SER A 268 -19.37 5.23 4.40
C SER A 268 -19.32 6.10 3.13
N VAL A 269 -19.31 5.47 1.94
CA VAL A 269 -19.33 6.16 0.64
C VAL A 269 -20.74 6.61 0.26
N ASN A 270 -21.77 5.84 0.65
CA ASN A 270 -23.17 6.13 0.37
C ASN A 270 -24.05 5.77 1.58
N PRO A 271 -24.07 6.62 2.62
CA PRO A 271 -24.78 6.31 3.85
C PRO A 271 -26.29 6.46 3.69
N ASP A 272 -27.01 5.76 4.56
CA ASP A 272 -28.47 5.77 4.60
C ASP A 272 -29.01 7.13 5.07
N ASP A 273 -30.34 7.30 5.02
CA ASP A 273 -31.07 8.43 5.61
C ASP A 273 -30.68 9.84 5.14
N GLY A 274 -30.03 9.94 3.97
CA GLY A 274 -29.63 11.22 3.36
C GLY A 274 -28.43 11.86 4.04
N LEU A 275 -27.67 11.10 4.82
CA LEU A 275 -26.35 11.50 5.34
C LEU A 275 -25.39 11.77 4.17
N ALA A 276 -24.43 12.66 4.42
CA ALA A 276 -23.41 13.00 3.42
C ALA A 276 -22.37 11.86 3.31
N ARG A 277 -21.73 11.75 2.15
CA ARG A 277 -20.57 10.87 1.97
C ARG A 277 -19.47 11.24 2.96
N ALA A 278 -18.77 10.25 3.52
CA ALA A 278 -17.59 10.50 4.33
C ALA A 278 -16.44 11.06 3.48
N ASP A 279 -15.67 11.99 4.04
CA ASP A 279 -14.49 12.55 3.38
C ASP A 279 -13.26 11.67 3.56
N VAL A 280 -13.18 11.03 4.73
CA VAL A 280 -12.09 10.15 5.15
C VAL A 280 -12.68 8.88 5.78
N ILE A 281 -12.12 7.73 5.49
CA ILE A 281 -12.41 6.46 6.17
C ILE A 281 -11.15 6.03 6.93
N ASN A 282 -11.28 5.75 8.22
CA ASN A 282 -10.26 5.07 9.01
C ASN A 282 -10.66 3.61 9.24
N MET A 283 -9.76 2.68 8.92
CA MET A 283 -9.87 1.25 9.19
C MET A 283 -8.68 0.77 10.03
N SER A 284 -8.86 0.71 11.34
CA SER A 284 -7.88 0.15 12.27
C SER A 284 -8.08 -1.36 12.43
N LEU A 285 -8.13 -2.07 11.30
CA LEU A 285 -8.40 -3.50 11.20
C LEU A 285 -7.67 -4.07 9.98
N GLY A 286 -7.49 -5.39 9.96
CA GLY A 286 -6.89 -6.09 8.83
C GLY A 286 -7.15 -7.59 8.93
N ALA A 287 -7.00 -8.28 7.80
CA ALA A 287 -6.97 -9.74 7.76
C ALA A 287 -5.52 -10.21 7.87
N SER A 288 -5.06 -10.55 9.08
CA SER A 288 -3.66 -10.92 9.36
C SER A 288 -3.08 -11.84 8.27
N TYR A 289 -1.90 -11.48 7.76
CA TYR A 289 -1.16 -12.21 6.70
C TYR A 289 -1.81 -12.24 5.30
N LEU A 290 -2.93 -11.55 5.06
CA LEU A 290 -3.50 -11.38 3.72
C LEU A 290 -2.81 -10.19 3.02
N THR A 291 -1.60 -10.44 2.53
CA THR A 291 -0.72 -9.45 1.89
C THR A 291 -1.13 -9.06 0.46
N SER A 292 -2.24 -9.58 -0.04
CA SER A 292 -2.71 -9.37 -1.41
C SER A 292 -3.48 -8.05 -1.59
N PRO A 293 -3.07 -7.17 -2.53
CA PRO A 293 -3.88 -6.02 -2.94
C PRO A 293 -5.17 -6.42 -3.67
N GLY A 294 -5.22 -7.64 -4.22
CA GLY A 294 -6.41 -8.21 -4.87
C GLY A 294 -7.46 -8.76 -3.89
N TYR A 295 -7.23 -8.67 -2.58
CA TYR A 295 -8.21 -9.15 -1.60
C TYR A 295 -9.47 -8.23 -1.58
N PRO A 296 -10.69 -8.76 -1.41
CA PRO A 296 -11.92 -7.98 -1.58
C PRO A 296 -12.03 -6.71 -0.72
N THR A 297 -11.47 -6.68 0.49
CA THR A 297 -11.49 -5.47 1.32
C THR A 297 -10.53 -4.39 0.79
N ALA A 298 -9.39 -4.77 0.20
CA ALA A 298 -8.47 -3.84 -0.46
C ALA A 298 -9.08 -3.28 -1.77
N MET A 299 -9.76 -4.14 -2.55
CA MET A 299 -10.50 -3.72 -3.74
C MET A 299 -11.62 -2.71 -3.40
N ALA A 300 -12.41 -3.00 -2.36
CA ALA A 300 -13.47 -2.11 -1.90
C ALA A 300 -12.92 -0.76 -1.40
N ALA A 301 -11.79 -0.81 -0.68
CA ALA A 301 -11.09 0.39 -0.21
C ALA A 301 -10.55 1.24 -1.38
N ASN A 302 -9.96 0.62 -2.40
CA ASN A 302 -9.55 1.31 -3.62
C ASN A 302 -10.74 1.95 -4.36
N ALA A 303 -11.87 1.24 -4.48
CA ALA A 303 -13.08 1.79 -5.09
C ALA A 303 -13.64 3.01 -4.32
N ALA A 304 -13.54 3.01 -2.98
CA ALA A 304 -13.89 4.18 -2.16
C ALA A 304 -12.95 5.37 -2.41
N ALA A 305 -11.65 5.11 -2.57
CA ALA A 305 -10.65 6.11 -2.93
C ALA A 305 -10.90 6.71 -4.32
N GLU A 306 -11.20 5.89 -5.32
CA GLU A 306 -11.61 6.34 -6.67
C GLU A 306 -12.89 7.19 -6.64
N ALA A 307 -13.77 6.93 -5.66
CA ALA A 307 -14.97 7.70 -5.42
C ALA A 307 -14.73 9.02 -4.65
N GLY A 308 -13.47 9.40 -4.40
CA GLY A 308 -13.06 10.64 -3.76
C GLY A 308 -12.99 10.61 -2.22
N VAL A 309 -13.07 9.44 -1.61
CA VAL A 309 -12.96 9.27 -0.14
C VAL A 309 -11.54 8.86 0.22
N ILE A 310 -10.84 9.62 1.06
CA ILE A 310 -9.48 9.25 1.46
C ILE A 310 -9.55 8.05 2.41
N VAL A 311 -8.92 6.93 2.05
CA VAL A 311 -8.96 5.72 2.89
C VAL A 311 -7.62 5.51 3.58
N VAL A 312 -7.66 5.41 4.90
CA VAL A 312 -6.50 5.18 5.77
C VAL A 312 -6.69 3.87 6.53
N ALA A 313 -5.70 2.99 6.49
CA ALA A 313 -5.76 1.70 7.15
C ALA A 313 -4.44 1.35 7.86
N SER A 314 -4.56 0.68 9.01
CA SER A 314 -3.41 0.15 9.75
C SER A 314 -2.70 -0.96 8.98
N ALA A 315 -1.37 -0.98 8.96
CA ALA A 315 -0.60 -2.01 8.26
C ALA A 315 -0.78 -3.43 8.85
N GLY A 316 -0.97 -3.53 10.17
CA GLY A 316 -1.04 -4.80 10.90
C GLY A 316 -0.09 -4.82 12.11
N ASN A 317 -0.17 -5.88 12.92
CA ASN A 317 0.63 -6.03 14.14
C ASN A 317 1.35 -7.40 14.20
N GLU A 318 1.73 -7.93 13.05
CA GLU A 318 2.29 -9.27 12.88
C GLU A 318 3.83 -9.30 12.82
N GLY A 319 4.49 -8.15 13.01
CA GLY A 319 5.95 -8.01 13.07
C GLY A 319 6.61 -7.73 11.71
N GLN A 320 7.92 -7.49 11.75
CA GLN A 320 8.70 -6.96 10.61
C GLN A 320 9.62 -7.99 9.94
N ASP A 321 9.77 -9.19 10.52
CA ASP A 321 10.75 -10.20 10.08
C ASP A 321 10.52 -10.71 8.64
N PHE A 322 9.29 -10.61 8.16
CA PHE A 322 8.87 -10.95 6.81
C PHE A 322 7.65 -10.12 6.41
N PRO A 323 7.25 -10.10 5.13
CA PRO A 323 6.11 -9.32 4.67
C PRO A 323 4.81 -9.77 5.34
N THR A 324 4.21 -8.85 6.10
CA THR A 324 3.09 -9.11 7.02
C THR A 324 1.95 -8.09 6.88
N SER A 325 2.11 -7.06 6.06
CA SER A 325 1.08 -6.05 5.78
C SER A 325 -0.21 -6.70 5.31
N SER A 326 -1.37 -6.22 5.77
CA SER A 326 -2.64 -6.93 5.54
C SER A 326 -3.71 -6.07 4.87
N ALA A 327 -4.51 -6.71 4.02
CA ALA A 327 -5.71 -6.08 3.47
C ALA A 327 -6.67 -5.63 4.60
N PRO A 328 -7.24 -4.42 4.54
CA PRO A 328 -7.36 -3.56 3.35
C PRO A 328 -6.17 -2.62 3.07
N SER A 329 -5.15 -2.55 3.93
CA SER A 329 -4.07 -1.55 3.80
C SER A 329 -3.20 -1.75 2.55
N THR A 330 -3.18 -2.97 2.01
CA THR A 330 -2.47 -3.35 0.78
C THR A 330 -3.04 -2.70 -0.49
N GLY A 331 -4.23 -2.08 -0.44
CA GLY A 331 -4.81 -1.36 -1.58
C GLY A 331 -3.89 -0.23 -2.07
N SER A 332 -3.69 -0.13 -3.39
CA SER A 332 -2.80 0.86 -4.02
C SER A 332 -3.17 2.32 -3.70
N GLN A 333 -4.46 2.65 -3.63
CA GLN A 333 -4.95 3.99 -3.30
C GLN A 333 -5.19 4.20 -1.79
N VAL A 334 -5.07 3.14 -0.98
CA VAL A 334 -5.18 3.21 0.48
C VAL A 334 -3.88 3.74 1.07
N ILE A 335 -3.97 4.57 2.10
CA ILE A 335 -2.81 5.00 2.91
C ILE A 335 -2.61 3.96 4.02
N SER A 336 -1.62 3.09 3.85
CA SER A 336 -1.21 2.07 4.81
C SER A 336 -0.27 2.66 5.85
N VAL A 337 -0.59 2.48 7.13
CA VAL A 337 0.09 3.17 8.23
C VAL A 337 0.81 2.19 9.16
N ALA A 338 2.12 2.35 9.27
CA ALA A 338 2.96 1.68 10.26
C ALA A 338 3.07 2.46 11.58
N SER A 339 3.61 1.78 12.60
CA SER A 339 3.67 2.28 13.97
C SER A 339 5.09 2.52 14.43
N TYR A 340 5.27 3.65 15.11
CA TYR A 340 6.44 3.92 15.95
C TYR A 340 6.01 4.29 17.38
N GLY A 341 6.98 4.22 18.29
CA GLY A 341 6.81 4.54 19.70
C GLY A 341 8.02 5.25 20.29
N TYR A 342 7.82 5.91 21.43
CA TYR A 342 8.92 6.39 22.27
C TYR A 342 9.40 5.26 23.17
N ILE A 343 10.28 4.41 22.63
CA ILE A 343 10.70 3.14 23.22
C ILE A 343 11.99 3.35 24.00
N GLN A 344 12.11 2.70 25.16
CA GLN A 344 13.36 2.61 25.93
C GLN A 344 13.95 1.20 25.75
N PRO A 345 14.91 1.00 24.82
CA PRO A 345 15.46 -0.32 24.55
C PRO A 345 16.17 -0.89 25.78
N ALA A 346 15.97 -2.16 26.05
CA ALA A 346 16.70 -2.91 27.06
C ALA A 346 17.52 -4.02 26.40
N TYR A 347 18.63 -4.41 27.02
CA TYR A 347 19.47 -5.50 26.52
C TYR A 347 20.06 -6.33 27.65
N ILE A 348 20.49 -7.53 27.29
CA ILE A 348 21.24 -8.43 28.16
C ILE A 348 22.54 -8.83 27.45
N SER A 349 23.69 -8.42 27.98
CA SER A 349 25.00 -8.82 27.44
C SER A 349 25.46 -10.14 28.07
N VAL A 350 25.78 -11.11 27.24
CA VAL A 350 26.31 -12.43 27.61
C VAL A 350 27.64 -12.66 26.89
N GLY A 351 28.74 -12.27 27.54
CA GLY A 351 30.06 -12.25 26.88
C GLY A 351 30.16 -11.13 25.85
N GLU A 352 30.49 -11.47 24.59
CA GLU A 352 30.52 -10.52 23.46
C GLU A 352 29.16 -10.41 22.73
N ASN A 353 28.17 -11.23 23.12
CA ASN A 353 26.85 -11.25 22.48
C ASN A 353 25.85 -10.41 23.29
N GLU A 354 24.96 -9.71 22.59
CA GLU A 354 23.88 -8.92 23.17
C GLU A 354 22.53 -9.51 22.76
N ILE A 355 21.64 -9.66 23.73
CA ILE A 355 20.26 -10.08 23.53
C ILE A 355 19.40 -8.82 23.63
N TRP A 356 18.72 -8.48 22.54
CA TRP A 356 17.88 -7.28 22.41
C TRP A 356 16.38 -7.56 22.55
N ASP A 357 15.96 -8.82 22.36
CA ASP A 357 14.59 -9.29 22.64
C ASP A 357 14.35 -9.36 24.16
N VAL A 358 14.21 -8.19 24.77
CA VAL A 358 14.18 -8.00 26.21
C VAL A 358 13.04 -7.03 26.53
N MET A 359 12.07 -7.50 27.30
CA MET A 359 10.99 -6.64 27.77
C MET A 359 11.23 -6.27 29.25
N PRO A 360 11.60 -5.01 29.54
CA PRO A 360 11.60 -4.53 30.90
C PRO A 360 10.16 -4.41 31.41
N SER A 361 9.94 -4.79 32.67
CA SER A 361 8.66 -4.53 33.35
C SER A 361 8.73 -3.24 34.17
N ASP A 362 7.63 -2.86 34.84
CA ASP A 362 7.63 -1.72 35.76
C ASP A 362 8.52 -2.02 36.97
N CYS A 363 9.80 -1.67 36.84
CA CYS A 363 10.88 -2.07 37.73
C CYS A 363 11.97 -0.97 37.81
N PRO A 364 12.80 -0.99 38.86
CA PRO A 364 13.99 -0.14 38.92
C PRO A 364 14.95 -0.40 37.75
N GLU A 365 15.65 0.64 37.30
CA GLU A 365 16.73 0.50 36.31
C GLU A 365 17.86 -0.41 36.82
N PRO A 366 18.48 -1.24 35.96
CA PRO A 366 19.66 -2.02 36.33
C PRO A 366 20.87 -1.11 36.59
N ASP A 367 21.87 -1.61 37.30
CA ASP A 367 23.10 -0.86 37.59
C ASP A 367 24.13 -0.88 36.44
N GLU A 368 23.81 -1.59 35.35
CA GLU A 368 24.64 -1.77 34.14
C GLU A 368 26.04 -2.34 34.43
N LEU A 369 26.18 -3.13 35.50
CA LEU A 369 27.41 -3.81 35.85
C LEU A 369 27.33 -5.31 35.52
N PRO A 370 28.48 -5.96 35.23
CA PRO A 370 28.52 -7.40 35.06
C PRO A 370 28.33 -8.11 36.41
N HIS A 371 27.38 -9.04 36.45
CA HIS A 371 27.09 -9.85 37.63
C HIS A 371 27.01 -11.33 37.30
N GLY A 372 27.33 -12.18 38.28
CA GLY A 372 27.13 -13.62 38.12
C GLY A 372 25.65 -13.94 37.95
N ILE A 373 25.31 -14.92 37.12
CA ILE A 373 23.93 -15.37 36.91
C ILE A 373 23.74 -16.81 37.44
N VAL A 374 22.58 -17.09 38.05
CA VAL A 374 22.27 -18.41 38.60
C VAL A 374 20.85 -18.83 38.22
N CYS A 375 20.70 -20.05 37.69
CA CYS A 375 19.40 -20.63 37.42
C CYS A 375 18.68 -21.02 38.72
N ALA A 376 17.51 -20.44 38.95
CA ALA A 376 16.64 -20.66 40.10
C ALA A 376 15.33 -21.38 39.73
N GLY A 377 15.37 -22.21 38.67
CA GLY A 377 14.24 -23.04 38.25
C GLY A 377 12.99 -22.22 37.90
N LEU A 378 11.86 -22.54 38.54
CA LEU A 378 10.60 -21.81 38.39
C LEU A 378 10.45 -20.69 39.45
N GLY A 379 11.46 -20.40 40.27
CA GLY A 379 11.38 -19.35 41.28
C GLY A 379 10.32 -19.59 42.37
N ARG A 380 9.98 -20.86 42.63
CA ARG A 380 8.93 -21.23 43.60
C ARG A 380 9.47 -21.26 45.02
N TYR A 381 8.70 -20.70 45.95
CA TYR A 381 8.94 -20.81 47.38
C TYR A 381 7.61 -20.99 48.12
N ASP A 382 7.37 -22.19 48.64
CA ASP A 382 6.21 -22.51 49.49
C ASP A 382 6.67 -23.43 50.64
N GLU A 383 6.78 -22.84 51.83
CA GLU A 383 7.18 -23.53 53.07
C GLU A 383 6.15 -24.61 53.49
N VAL A 384 4.88 -24.44 53.14
CA VAL A 384 3.79 -25.37 53.50
C VAL A 384 3.76 -26.57 52.55
N ALA A 385 3.99 -26.34 51.26
CA ALA A 385 4.08 -27.39 50.24
C ALA A 385 5.46 -28.08 50.18
N GLY A 386 6.47 -27.52 50.86
CA GLY A 386 7.85 -28.05 50.86
C GLY A 386 8.58 -27.81 49.53
N ILE A 387 8.21 -26.76 48.80
CA ILE A 387 8.81 -26.39 47.51
C ILE A 387 9.76 -25.21 47.74
N ASN A 388 11.03 -25.34 47.36
CA ASN A 388 12.00 -24.26 47.41
C ASN A 388 13.01 -24.42 46.26
N ASP A 389 12.75 -23.74 45.14
CA ASP A 389 13.68 -23.74 43.99
C ASP A 389 15.00 -23.00 44.29
N PHE A 390 15.08 -22.31 45.44
CA PHE A 390 16.26 -21.60 45.91
C PHE A 390 17.11 -22.42 46.90
N GLU A 391 16.75 -23.69 47.16
CA GLU A 391 17.53 -24.54 48.06
C GLU A 391 18.92 -24.86 47.47
N GLY A 392 19.97 -24.47 48.18
CA GLY A 392 21.36 -24.78 47.80
C GLY A 392 21.97 -23.87 46.74
N ILE A 393 21.29 -22.81 46.32
CA ILE A 393 21.83 -21.77 45.41
C ILE A 393 22.20 -20.49 46.17
N ASP A 394 23.25 -19.81 45.74
CA ASP A 394 23.69 -18.53 46.31
C ASP A 394 23.44 -17.40 45.32
N LEU A 395 22.45 -16.56 45.61
CA LEU A 395 22.04 -15.42 44.79
C LEU A 395 22.64 -14.09 45.27
N THR A 396 23.45 -14.07 46.32
CA THR A 396 24.00 -12.84 46.91
C THR A 396 24.81 -12.05 45.87
N GLY A 397 24.29 -10.90 45.44
CA GLY A 397 24.95 -10.05 44.43
C GLY A 397 24.93 -10.65 43.02
N LYS A 398 23.97 -11.52 42.72
CA LYS A 398 23.83 -12.21 41.43
C LYS A 398 22.44 -12.02 40.83
N ILE A 399 22.34 -12.28 39.52
CA ILE A 399 21.10 -12.26 38.75
C ILE A 399 20.42 -13.63 38.86
N ALA A 400 19.12 -13.65 39.16
CA ALA A 400 18.32 -14.86 39.17
C ALA A 400 17.71 -15.12 37.79
N LEU A 401 18.09 -16.23 37.15
CA LEU A 401 17.46 -16.70 35.91
C LEU A 401 16.35 -17.70 36.26
N MET A 402 15.12 -17.41 35.85
CA MET A 402 13.94 -18.23 36.17
C MET A 402 13.08 -18.48 34.92
N GLN A 403 12.35 -19.59 34.88
CA GLN A 403 11.38 -19.86 33.82
C GLN A 403 9.97 -19.44 34.23
N ARG A 404 9.17 -18.95 33.27
CA ARG A 404 7.74 -18.69 33.44
C ARG A 404 6.98 -19.96 33.83
N GLY A 405 6.02 -19.83 34.77
CA GLY A 405 5.11 -20.90 35.18
C GLY A 405 4.85 -20.98 36.69
N GLU A 406 3.75 -21.63 37.08
CA GLU A 406 3.31 -21.97 38.46
C GLU A 406 3.04 -20.81 39.45
N SER A 407 3.90 -19.79 39.53
CA SER A 407 3.78 -18.64 40.45
C SER A 407 3.62 -17.31 39.71
N ALA A 408 3.07 -16.29 40.37
CA ALA A 408 2.99 -14.94 39.82
C ALA A 408 4.40 -14.35 39.60
N PHE A 409 4.57 -13.48 38.60
CA PHE A 409 5.87 -12.89 38.29
C PHE A 409 6.43 -12.06 39.46
N THR A 410 5.59 -11.23 40.07
CA THR A 410 5.96 -10.41 41.23
C THR A 410 6.43 -11.28 42.41
N GLU A 411 5.77 -12.43 42.63
CA GLU A 411 6.15 -13.40 43.65
C GLU A 411 7.51 -14.04 43.35
N LYS A 412 7.77 -14.47 42.11
CA LYS A 412 9.08 -15.02 41.70
C LYS A 412 10.21 -14.04 41.97
N VAL A 413 10.03 -12.79 41.55
CA VAL A 413 11.04 -11.73 41.71
C VAL A 413 11.22 -11.37 43.19
N GLN A 414 10.15 -11.33 43.99
CA GLN A 414 10.25 -11.14 45.44
C GLN A 414 11.00 -12.28 46.11
N ASN A 415 10.71 -13.54 45.75
CA ASN A 415 11.40 -14.71 46.30
C ASN A 415 12.91 -14.66 45.99
N ALA A 416 13.28 -14.27 44.77
CA ALA A 416 14.69 -14.09 44.39
C ALA A 416 15.36 -12.96 45.20
N ALA A 417 14.66 -11.82 45.38
CA ALA A 417 15.14 -10.70 46.18
C ALA A 417 15.41 -11.10 47.65
N ASP A 418 14.52 -11.89 48.23
CA ASP A 418 14.64 -12.38 49.61
C ASP A 418 15.86 -13.31 49.80
N GLN A 419 16.36 -13.93 48.72
CA GLN A 419 17.59 -14.74 48.70
C GLN A 419 18.85 -13.93 48.33
N GLY A 420 18.73 -12.62 48.18
CA GLY A 420 19.85 -11.70 47.93
C GLY A 420 20.17 -11.46 46.46
N ALA A 421 19.30 -11.86 45.53
CA ALA A 421 19.41 -11.48 44.13
C ALA A 421 19.33 -9.96 43.98
N ILE A 422 20.05 -9.43 42.99
CA ILE A 422 20.08 -8.00 42.69
C ILE A 422 19.27 -7.65 41.43
N ALA A 423 18.97 -8.65 40.60
CA ALA A 423 18.11 -8.55 39.44
C ALA A 423 17.52 -9.92 39.07
N ALA A 424 16.51 -9.93 38.21
CA ALA A 424 15.85 -11.14 37.73
C ALA A 424 15.68 -11.13 36.20
N ILE A 425 15.92 -12.28 35.58
CA ILE A 425 15.59 -12.54 34.17
C ILE A 425 14.61 -13.71 34.15
N ILE A 426 13.45 -13.52 33.54
CA ILE A 426 12.43 -14.56 33.39
C ILE A 426 12.28 -14.93 31.92
N PHE A 427 12.62 -16.17 31.56
CA PHE A 427 12.43 -16.64 30.19
C PHE A 427 11.12 -17.39 30.02
N ASN A 428 10.54 -17.28 28.84
CA ASN A 428 9.23 -17.84 28.54
C ASN A 428 9.26 -19.40 28.60
N ASN A 429 8.09 -20.00 28.79
CA ASN A 429 7.90 -21.46 28.73
C ASN A 429 7.26 -21.92 27.40
N GLU A 430 6.98 -20.97 26.50
CA GLU A 430 6.50 -21.13 25.13
C GLU A 430 7.35 -20.23 24.21
N PRO A 431 7.38 -20.47 22.88
CA PRO A 431 8.06 -19.58 21.93
C PRO A 431 7.56 -18.12 22.02
N GLY A 432 8.44 -17.16 21.70
CA GLY A 432 8.13 -15.73 21.70
C GLY A 432 8.33 -15.01 23.04
N LEU A 433 8.20 -13.67 23.00
CA LEU A 433 8.28 -12.77 24.16
C LEU A 433 6.98 -12.77 24.99
N PHE A 434 7.05 -12.22 26.20
CA PHE A 434 5.88 -12.04 27.07
C PHE A 434 6.07 -10.83 27.99
N GLY A 435 4.98 -10.13 28.28
CA GLY A 435 4.96 -9.07 29.30
C GLY A 435 4.75 -9.64 30.71
N MET A 436 5.29 -8.96 31.72
CA MET A 436 5.04 -9.28 33.13
C MET A 436 4.19 -8.20 33.79
N ALA A 437 3.02 -8.58 34.28
CA ALA A 437 2.14 -7.64 34.99
C ALA A 437 2.54 -7.53 36.47
N GLY A 438 2.69 -6.29 36.94
CA GLY A 438 2.95 -5.95 38.35
C GLY A 438 4.10 -4.96 38.52
N GLU A 439 4.28 -4.47 39.74
CA GLU A 439 5.43 -3.64 40.14
C GLU A 439 6.49 -4.55 40.76
N PHE A 440 7.74 -4.41 40.33
CA PHE A 440 8.83 -5.31 40.69
C PHE A 440 9.84 -4.63 41.62
N VAL A 441 10.28 -5.36 42.65
CA VAL A 441 11.21 -4.85 43.68
C VAL A 441 12.68 -4.83 43.23
N LEU A 442 13.00 -5.52 42.14
CA LEU A 442 14.32 -5.59 41.51
C LEU A 442 14.19 -5.25 40.02
N PRO A 443 15.27 -4.82 39.35
CA PRO A 443 15.36 -4.87 37.90
C PRO A 443 14.93 -6.25 37.39
N ALA A 444 13.92 -6.30 36.52
CA ALA A 444 13.29 -7.55 36.11
C ALA A 444 12.95 -7.52 34.62
N TYR A 445 13.61 -8.39 33.84
CA TYR A 445 13.42 -8.51 32.41
C TYR A 445 12.76 -9.83 32.04
N SER A 446 11.89 -9.81 31.03
CA SER A 446 11.41 -11.02 30.37
C SER A 446 12.07 -11.21 29.00
N ILE A 447 12.34 -12.47 28.66
CA ILE A 447 12.96 -12.89 27.38
C ILE A 447 12.28 -14.13 26.80
N SER A 448 12.55 -14.41 25.52
CA SER A 448 12.03 -15.59 24.83
C SER A 448 12.54 -16.91 25.42
N LEU A 449 11.85 -18.02 25.13
CA LEU A 449 12.30 -19.37 25.50
C LEU A 449 13.69 -19.69 24.93
N GLU A 450 13.96 -19.25 23.69
CA GLU A 450 15.23 -19.47 22.98
C GLU A 450 16.38 -18.72 23.64
N ASN A 451 16.18 -17.45 23.99
CA ASN A 451 17.20 -16.65 24.68
C ASN A 451 17.46 -17.19 26.10
N GLY A 452 16.42 -17.66 26.80
CA GLY A 452 16.59 -18.39 28.05
C GLY A 452 17.42 -19.66 27.91
N ALA A 453 17.13 -20.47 26.89
CA ALA A 453 17.88 -21.69 26.59
C ALA A 453 19.35 -21.40 26.21
N TYR A 454 19.59 -20.31 25.46
CA TYR A 454 20.93 -19.83 25.14
C TYR A 454 21.72 -19.46 26.41
N ILE A 455 21.16 -18.64 27.31
CA ILE A 455 21.81 -18.28 28.58
C ILE A 455 22.09 -19.54 29.42
N LEU A 456 21.16 -20.49 29.48
CA LEU A 456 21.37 -21.77 30.17
C LEU A 456 22.51 -22.59 29.55
N SER A 457 22.64 -22.58 28.22
CA SER A 457 23.75 -23.26 27.53
C SER A 457 25.09 -22.64 27.89
N CYS A 458 25.19 -21.30 27.89
CA CYS A 458 26.39 -20.57 28.32
C CYS A 458 26.72 -20.85 29.79
N LEU A 459 25.71 -20.90 30.68
CA LEU A 459 25.91 -21.19 32.10
C LEU A 459 26.39 -22.63 32.35
N ASN A 460 26.00 -23.58 31.50
CA ASN A 460 26.50 -24.96 31.56
C ASN A 460 27.97 -25.06 31.13
N GLU A 461 28.42 -24.21 30.20
CA GLU A 461 29.81 -24.15 29.75
C GLU A 461 30.70 -23.38 30.73
N ASP A 462 30.21 -22.26 31.25
CA ASP A 462 30.88 -21.44 32.26
C ASP A 462 29.97 -21.19 33.48
N PRO A 463 30.15 -21.96 34.58
CA PRO A 463 29.41 -21.75 35.82
C PRO A 463 29.69 -20.41 36.52
N LEU A 464 30.66 -19.62 36.05
CA LEU A 464 30.99 -18.28 36.54
C LEU A 464 30.55 -17.17 35.57
N LEU A 465 29.71 -17.50 34.58
CA LEU A 465 29.18 -16.59 33.57
C LEU A 465 28.74 -15.25 34.20
N GLN A 466 29.28 -14.17 33.64
CA GLN A 466 28.87 -12.81 33.97
C GLN A 466 27.91 -12.31 32.92
N VAL A 467 26.83 -11.67 33.37
CA VAL A 467 25.78 -11.09 32.52
C VAL A 467 25.56 -9.65 32.96
N THR A 468 25.38 -8.76 32.01
CA THR A 468 25.01 -7.36 32.24
C THR A 468 23.59 -7.15 31.75
N MET A 469 22.75 -6.52 32.57
CA MET A 469 21.45 -5.98 32.15
C MET A 469 21.61 -4.47 31.96
N GLY A 470 21.16 -3.93 30.83
CA GLY A 470 21.29 -2.50 30.54
C GLY A 470 20.09 -1.93 29.82
N MET A 471 19.99 -0.61 29.83
CA MET A 471 18.96 0.15 29.11
C MET A 471 19.60 1.29 28.33
N LEU A 472 19.08 1.54 27.14
CA LEU A 472 19.44 2.74 26.38
C LEU A 472 18.46 3.87 26.71
N PRO A 473 18.83 5.15 26.46
CA PRO A 473 17.91 6.26 26.52
C PRO A 473 16.68 6.01 25.64
N ALA A 474 15.52 6.46 26.10
CA ALA A 474 14.30 6.36 25.30
C ALA A 474 14.40 7.26 24.07
N GLN A 475 13.99 6.72 22.92
CA GLN A 475 14.02 7.39 21.63
C GLN A 475 12.88 6.89 20.74
N ASP A 476 12.57 7.64 19.70
CA ASP A 476 11.55 7.24 18.73
C ASP A 476 12.07 6.10 17.87
N LEU A 477 11.39 4.94 17.92
CA LEU A 477 11.76 3.72 17.20
C LEU A 477 10.52 3.09 16.56
N MET A 478 10.72 2.38 15.45
CA MET A 478 9.66 1.58 14.86
C MET A 478 9.18 0.56 15.90
N SER A 479 7.86 0.38 16.00
CA SER A 479 7.29 -0.60 16.93
C SER A 479 7.55 -2.00 16.40
N ASP A 480 8.17 -2.88 17.19
CA ASP A 480 8.56 -4.24 16.74
C ASP A 480 7.37 -5.06 16.18
N PHE A 481 6.17 -4.82 16.69
CA PHE A 481 4.95 -5.48 16.20
C PHE A 481 4.47 -4.96 14.84
N SER A 482 4.88 -3.77 14.41
CA SER A 482 4.33 -3.12 13.21
C SER A 482 4.55 -4.00 11.98
N SER A 483 3.48 -4.32 11.25
CA SER A 483 3.62 -5.13 10.05
C SER A 483 4.42 -4.40 8.96
N ALA A 484 5.26 -5.15 8.24
CA ALA A 484 6.10 -4.67 7.15
C ALA A 484 5.61 -5.20 5.79
N GLY A 485 6.03 -4.57 4.70
CA GLY A 485 5.78 -5.04 3.34
C GLY A 485 6.97 -5.79 2.73
N PRO A 486 7.01 -5.93 1.40
CA PRO A 486 6.03 -5.39 0.45
C PRO A 486 4.69 -6.15 0.49
N ALA A 487 3.69 -5.69 -0.27
CA ALA A 487 2.56 -6.57 -0.60
C ALA A 487 3.02 -7.74 -1.49
N ASN A 488 2.20 -8.77 -1.68
CA ASN A 488 2.61 -9.99 -2.42
C ASN A 488 2.83 -9.78 -3.93
N ASP A 489 2.35 -8.66 -4.49
CA ASP A 489 2.64 -8.22 -5.86
C ASP A 489 3.91 -7.34 -5.93
N TYR A 490 4.63 -7.21 -4.82
CA TYR A 490 5.83 -6.39 -4.63
C TYR A 490 5.58 -4.88 -4.63
N SER A 491 4.33 -4.43 -4.52
CA SER A 491 4.05 -3.02 -4.24
C SER A 491 4.55 -2.60 -2.86
N LEU A 492 5.14 -1.41 -2.80
CA LEU A 492 5.69 -0.86 -1.56
C LEU A 492 4.57 -0.58 -0.54
N LYS A 493 4.68 -1.25 0.62
CA LYS A 493 3.88 -1.00 1.82
C LYS A 493 4.77 -1.15 3.06
N PRO A 494 4.44 -0.48 4.19
CA PRO A 494 3.40 0.54 4.35
C PRO A 494 3.73 1.82 3.57
N ASP A 495 2.80 2.77 3.50
CA ASP A 495 3.02 4.04 2.79
C ASP A 495 3.69 5.08 3.71
N ILE A 496 3.32 5.10 4.99
CA ILE A 496 3.77 6.10 5.96
C ILE A 496 3.75 5.53 7.40
N THR A 497 4.42 6.20 8.31
CA THR A 497 4.51 5.86 9.73
C THR A 497 3.91 6.95 10.62
N ALA A 498 3.25 6.57 11.71
CA ALA A 498 2.68 7.50 12.69
C ALA A 498 2.71 6.92 14.12
N PRO A 499 2.55 7.73 15.18
CA PRO A 499 2.62 7.25 16.56
C PRO A 499 1.56 6.19 16.83
N GLY A 500 1.95 5.05 17.38
CA GLY A 500 1.00 3.97 17.70
C GLY A 500 1.36 3.08 18.87
N ASP A 501 2.55 3.18 19.45
CA ASP A 501 2.85 2.52 20.72
C ASP A 501 2.40 3.38 21.91
N SER A 502 1.74 2.75 22.87
CA SER A 502 1.38 3.37 24.17
C SER A 502 0.58 4.67 24.06
N VAL A 503 -0.31 4.74 23.06
CA VAL A 503 -1.18 5.90 22.78
C VAL A 503 -2.36 5.92 23.75
N VAL A 504 -2.57 7.04 24.41
CA VAL A 504 -3.75 7.24 25.28
C VAL A 504 -4.88 7.91 24.53
N SER A 505 -6.07 7.31 24.60
CA SER A 505 -7.28 7.86 24.01
C SER A 505 -8.55 7.43 24.75
N THR A 506 -9.70 7.88 24.25
CA THR A 506 -11.04 7.61 24.79
C THR A 506 -11.34 6.13 24.90
N TYR A 507 -12.10 5.76 25.92
CA TYR A 507 -12.47 4.38 26.19
C TYR A 507 -13.88 4.32 26.80
N PRO A 508 -14.69 3.29 26.53
CA PRO A 508 -16.09 3.28 26.91
C PRO A 508 -16.35 3.58 28.39
N GLY A 509 -17.43 4.32 28.63
CA GLY A 509 -17.85 4.76 29.95
C GLY A 509 -17.11 6.00 30.47
N ASN A 510 -16.77 6.94 29.60
CA ASN A 510 -16.03 8.18 29.92
C ASN A 510 -14.66 7.93 30.54
N ARG A 511 -13.93 6.94 30.02
CA ARG A 511 -12.58 6.59 30.49
C ARG A 511 -11.55 6.95 29.43
N LEU A 512 -10.28 6.95 29.84
CA LEU A 512 -9.14 6.96 28.93
C LEU A 512 -8.33 5.68 29.16
N ALA A 513 -7.72 5.16 28.12
CA ALA A 513 -6.86 3.98 28.17
C ALA A 513 -5.65 4.13 27.25
N GLY A 514 -4.52 3.56 27.64
CA GLY A 514 -3.35 3.38 26.77
C GLY A 514 -3.47 2.10 25.94
N MET A 515 -3.21 2.18 24.65
CA MET A 515 -3.15 1.04 23.74
C MET A 515 -1.95 1.16 22.80
N GLY A 516 -1.40 0.01 22.37
CA GLY A 516 -0.33 -0.07 21.39
C GLY A 516 -0.81 -0.83 20.14
N GLY A 517 -0.47 -0.34 18.96
CA GLY A 517 -0.79 -0.97 17.67
C GLY A 517 -0.74 0.00 16.50
N THR A 518 -0.57 -0.52 15.28
CA THR A 518 -0.81 0.25 14.05
C THR A 518 -2.26 0.77 13.96
N SER A 519 -3.17 0.13 14.71
CA SER A 519 -4.53 0.60 14.97
C SER A 519 -4.61 2.00 15.56
N MET A 520 -3.60 2.42 16.32
CA MET A 520 -3.51 3.77 16.90
C MET A 520 -2.74 4.73 15.98
N SER A 521 -1.88 4.23 15.10
CA SER A 521 -1.20 5.02 14.07
C SER A 521 -2.14 5.47 12.94
N SER A 522 -2.98 4.58 12.43
CA SER A 522 -3.98 4.88 11.39
C SER A 522 -4.84 6.13 11.69
N PRO A 523 -5.46 6.28 12.88
CA PRO A 523 -6.27 7.45 13.18
C PRO A 523 -5.48 8.76 13.32
N HIS A 524 -4.16 8.71 13.62
CA HIS A 524 -3.32 9.91 13.54
C HIS A 524 -3.26 10.42 12.10
N VAL A 525 -3.01 9.52 11.15
CA VAL A 525 -2.99 9.85 9.71
C VAL A 525 -4.38 10.27 9.23
N ALA A 526 -5.44 9.55 9.61
CA ALA A 526 -6.82 9.88 9.21
C ALA A 526 -7.25 11.28 9.67
N GLY A 527 -6.97 11.63 10.93
CA GLY A 527 -7.22 12.98 11.42
C GLY A 527 -6.30 14.02 10.78
N GLY A 528 -5.05 13.68 10.49
CA GLY A 528 -4.12 14.55 9.77
C GLY A 528 -4.57 14.90 8.35
N VAL A 529 -4.99 13.89 7.56
CA VAL A 529 -5.53 14.13 6.22
C VAL A 529 -6.90 14.84 6.27
N ALA A 530 -7.67 14.70 7.35
CA ALA A 530 -8.86 15.52 7.55
C ALA A 530 -8.52 17.01 7.70
N LEU A 531 -7.47 17.36 8.44
CA LEU A 531 -6.97 18.74 8.51
C LEU A 531 -6.49 19.24 7.14
N LEU A 532 -5.68 18.44 6.42
CA LEU A 532 -5.23 18.80 5.06
C LEU A 532 -6.43 18.95 4.10
N LYS A 533 -7.49 18.16 4.28
CA LYS A 533 -8.71 18.28 3.49
C LYS A 533 -9.49 19.56 3.79
N GLN A 534 -9.48 20.04 5.03
CA GLN A 534 -10.00 21.36 5.34
C GLN A 534 -9.20 22.49 4.65
N ILE A 535 -7.88 22.33 4.50
CA ILE A 535 -7.01 23.31 3.84
C ILE A 535 -7.25 23.33 2.32
N TYR A 536 -7.15 22.19 1.66
CA TYR A 536 -7.13 22.13 0.19
C TYR A 536 -8.49 21.79 -0.45
N GLY A 537 -9.42 21.19 0.30
CA GLY A 537 -10.72 20.74 -0.22
C GLY A 537 -10.61 19.84 -1.45
N ASP A 538 -11.58 19.91 -2.36
CA ASP A 538 -11.58 19.07 -3.57
C ASP A 538 -10.57 19.52 -4.65
N GLN A 539 -9.62 20.40 -4.32
CA GLN A 539 -8.56 20.83 -5.26
C GLN A 539 -7.50 19.75 -5.48
N LEU A 540 -7.39 18.81 -4.52
CA LEU A 540 -6.51 17.65 -4.58
C LEU A 540 -7.35 16.38 -4.69
N SER A 541 -6.90 15.47 -5.54
CA SER A 541 -7.39 14.09 -5.59
C SER A 541 -6.88 13.27 -4.40
N VAL A 542 -7.44 12.09 -4.19
CA VAL A 542 -7.01 11.18 -3.11
C VAL A 542 -5.54 10.80 -3.24
N GLU A 543 -5.08 10.54 -4.47
CA GLU A 543 -3.67 10.22 -4.75
C GLU A 543 -2.74 11.40 -4.42
N GLU A 544 -3.19 12.64 -4.68
CA GLU A 544 -2.43 13.85 -4.36
C GLU A 544 -2.34 14.10 -2.85
N TYR A 545 -3.41 13.82 -2.09
CA TYR A 545 -3.34 13.84 -0.62
C TYR A 545 -2.37 12.80 -0.07
N LYS A 546 -2.41 11.59 -0.61
CA LYS A 546 -1.49 10.50 -0.25
C LYS A 546 -0.05 10.89 -0.57
N ALA A 547 0.22 11.41 -1.76
CA ALA A 547 1.55 11.85 -2.16
C ALA A 547 2.06 13.02 -1.30
N LEU A 548 1.21 14.02 -1.01
CA LEU A 548 1.59 15.16 -0.18
C LEU A 548 2.10 14.71 1.19
N ILE A 549 1.34 13.87 1.91
CA ILE A 549 1.72 13.44 3.26
C ILE A 549 2.94 12.51 3.26
N MET A 550 3.11 11.69 2.20
CA MET A 550 4.29 10.84 2.02
C MET A 550 5.53 11.68 1.71
N ASN A 551 5.44 12.62 0.77
CA ASN A 551 6.57 13.41 0.30
C ASN A 551 7.20 14.27 1.38
N THR A 552 6.39 14.78 2.31
CA THR A 552 6.84 15.70 3.36
C THR A 552 7.20 15.00 4.66
N SER A 553 7.24 13.66 4.67
CA SER A 553 7.63 12.87 5.83
C SER A 553 9.15 12.95 6.11
N PHE A 554 9.54 12.55 7.32
CA PHE A 554 10.94 12.43 7.72
C PHE A 554 11.28 11.00 8.12
N LEU A 555 12.53 10.59 7.92
CA LEU A 555 12.96 9.22 8.21
C LEU A 555 13.21 9.04 9.70
N LEU A 556 12.73 7.91 10.22
CA LEU A 556 13.15 7.40 11.51
C LEU A 556 14.44 6.58 11.34
N LEU A 557 15.30 6.63 12.35
CA LEU A 557 16.54 5.85 12.41
C LEU A 557 16.41 4.79 13.51
N ASP A 558 17.10 3.67 13.31
CA ASP A 558 17.16 2.58 14.27
C ASP A 558 18.10 2.92 15.45
N ILE A 559 18.28 1.96 16.34
CA ILE A 559 19.15 2.10 17.51
C ILE A 559 20.63 2.33 17.17
N ASN A 560 21.04 2.07 15.93
CA ASN A 560 22.41 2.21 15.43
C ASN A 560 22.59 3.47 14.55
N ASP A 561 21.60 4.38 14.55
CA ASP A 561 21.54 5.52 13.64
C ASP A 561 21.45 5.12 12.14
N GLU A 562 21.00 3.89 11.85
CA GLU A 562 20.78 3.39 10.49
C GLU A 562 19.33 3.60 10.06
N LYS A 563 19.12 3.71 8.74
CA LYS A 563 17.78 3.93 8.19
C LYS A 563 16.99 2.61 8.21
N TYR A 564 15.74 2.63 8.71
CA TYR A 564 14.85 1.48 8.51
C TYR A 564 14.54 1.26 7.01
N PRO A 565 14.33 0.01 6.57
CA PRO A 565 13.90 -0.29 5.22
C PRO A 565 12.62 0.47 4.83
N VAL A 566 12.48 0.82 3.54
CA VAL A 566 11.27 1.48 3.03
C VAL A 566 10.03 0.60 3.22
N THR A 567 10.19 -0.72 3.20
CA THR A 567 9.12 -1.69 3.47
C THR A 567 8.73 -1.78 4.94
N THR A 568 9.46 -1.11 5.84
CA THR A 568 9.16 -1.05 7.28
C THR A 568 8.52 0.28 7.66
N GLN A 569 9.11 1.40 7.26
CA GLN A 569 8.65 2.75 7.65
C GLN A 569 7.89 3.51 6.54
N GLY A 570 7.82 2.96 5.33
CA GLY A 570 7.26 3.64 4.17
C GLY A 570 8.09 4.85 3.75
N ALA A 571 7.41 5.97 3.45
CA ALA A 571 8.06 7.24 3.18
C ALA A 571 8.77 7.82 4.42
N GLY A 572 8.35 7.43 5.63
CA GLY A 572 8.82 7.95 6.90
C GLY A 572 7.69 8.31 7.85
N VAL A 573 8.01 9.02 8.93
CA VAL A 573 7.06 9.54 9.92
C VAL A 573 6.33 10.77 9.38
N MET A 574 5.01 10.79 9.53
CA MET A 574 4.17 11.91 9.10
C MET A 574 4.56 13.23 9.78
N ASP A 575 4.61 14.31 8.99
CA ASP A 575 4.79 15.68 9.48
C ASP A 575 3.72 16.58 8.83
N LEU A 576 2.68 16.90 9.60
CA LEU A 576 1.57 17.72 9.12
C LEU A 576 1.95 19.17 8.94
N ASN A 577 2.89 19.67 9.74
CA ASN A 577 3.35 21.05 9.58
C ASN A 577 4.09 21.19 8.26
N ALA A 578 4.97 20.24 7.91
CA ALA A 578 5.59 20.19 6.60
C ALA A 578 4.55 20.02 5.47
N ALA A 579 3.59 19.11 5.62
CA ALA A 579 2.55 18.89 4.61
C ALA A 579 1.69 20.14 4.34
N ALA A 580 1.22 20.82 5.39
CA ALA A 580 0.36 22.00 5.27
C ALA A 580 1.10 23.23 4.71
N LEU A 581 2.41 23.32 4.99
CA LEU A 581 3.25 24.44 4.58
C LEU A 581 3.98 24.21 3.26
N SER A 582 3.88 23.01 2.68
CA SER A 582 4.56 22.67 1.43
C SER A 582 4.03 23.47 0.26
N ARG A 583 4.94 24.01 -0.56
CA ARG A 583 4.61 24.66 -1.83
C ARG A 583 4.15 23.69 -2.91
N GLY A 584 4.33 22.39 -2.75
CA GLY A 584 3.95 21.41 -3.77
C GLY A 584 4.11 19.95 -3.32
N PHE A 585 3.92 19.04 -4.27
CA PHE A 585 4.17 17.61 -4.09
C PHE A 585 4.54 16.96 -5.42
N ALA A 586 5.01 15.72 -5.37
CA ALA A 586 5.43 14.93 -6.50
C ALA A 586 4.67 13.59 -6.57
N LEU A 587 4.28 13.19 -7.77
CA LEU A 587 3.59 11.95 -8.09
C LEU A 587 4.46 11.05 -8.96
N PRO A 588 4.39 9.72 -8.79
CA PRO A 588 3.65 9.02 -7.73
C PRO A 588 4.30 9.23 -6.35
N GLY A 589 3.54 9.02 -5.27
CA GLY A 589 4.03 9.20 -3.89
C GLY A 589 5.11 8.18 -3.47
N SER A 590 5.23 7.09 -4.20
CA SER A 590 6.25 6.04 -4.07
C SER A 590 6.43 5.29 -5.39
N LEU A 591 7.56 4.62 -5.59
CA LEU A 591 7.83 3.78 -6.76
C LEU A 591 8.10 2.32 -6.36
N SER A 592 7.44 1.39 -7.06
CA SER A 592 7.62 -0.06 -6.95
C SER A 592 8.12 -0.60 -8.29
N LEU A 593 9.43 -0.57 -8.52
CA LEU A 593 10.03 -0.74 -9.86
C LEU A 593 9.79 -2.11 -10.50
N ARG A 594 9.42 -3.13 -9.73
CA ARG A 594 9.00 -4.43 -10.29
C ARG A 594 7.68 -4.32 -11.06
N LEU A 595 6.83 -3.38 -10.67
CA LEU A 595 5.54 -3.07 -11.32
C LEU A 595 5.69 -1.92 -12.31
N ASP A 596 6.37 -0.86 -11.90
CA ASP A 596 6.44 0.39 -12.67
C ASP A 596 7.50 0.36 -13.78
N GLY A 597 8.47 -0.57 -13.69
CA GLY A 597 9.58 -0.69 -14.62
C GLY A 597 10.74 0.26 -14.33
N ALA A 598 11.74 0.24 -15.20
CA ALA A 598 12.98 0.99 -15.03
C ALA A 598 12.83 2.50 -15.33
N GLU A 599 11.94 2.89 -16.23
CA GLU A 599 11.75 4.30 -16.64
C GLU A 599 10.44 4.84 -16.05
N ASN A 600 10.53 5.90 -15.25
CA ASN A 600 9.40 6.45 -14.51
C ASN A 600 9.28 7.95 -14.72
N THR A 601 8.06 8.44 -14.91
CA THR A 601 7.78 9.89 -15.00
C THR A 601 7.36 10.41 -13.63
N ILE A 602 8.12 11.34 -13.08
CA ILE A 602 7.77 12.07 -11.86
C ILE A 602 7.09 13.39 -12.23
N THR A 603 5.88 13.59 -11.71
CA THR A 603 5.08 14.79 -11.93
C THR A 603 5.10 15.67 -10.70
N VAL A 604 5.57 16.91 -10.81
CA VAL A 604 5.67 17.87 -9.70
C VAL A 604 4.60 18.93 -9.89
N ARG A 605 3.71 19.08 -8.89
CA ARG A 605 2.67 20.11 -8.87
C ARG A 605 3.04 21.19 -7.85
N ASN A 606 3.04 22.44 -8.29
CA ASN A 606 3.28 23.60 -7.45
C ASN A 606 1.94 24.25 -7.09
N LEU A 607 1.63 24.30 -5.80
CA LEU A 607 0.41 24.86 -5.22
C LEU A 607 0.55 26.35 -4.88
N SER A 608 1.79 26.88 -4.89
CA SER A 608 2.05 28.29 -4.55
C SER A 608 1.79 29.25 -5.72
N ASP A 609 1.74 30.54 -5.40
CA ASP A 609 1.58 31.65 -6.34
C ASP A 609 2.91 32.15 -6.94
N GLU A 610 4.02 31.49 -6.62
CA GLU A 610 5.35 31.76 -7.16
C GLU A 610 5.94 30.53 -7.86
N SER A 611 6.91 30.73 -8.75
CA SER A 611 7.62 29.61 -9.38
C SER A 611 8.61 28.99 -8.39
N VAL A 612 8.70 27.67 -8.37
CA VAL A 612 9.63 26.93 -7.51
C VAL A 612 10.56 26.09 -8.38
N THR A 613 11.87 26.20 -8.11
CA THR A 613 12.88 25.33 -8.71
C THR A 613 13.36 24.33 -7.66
N TYR A 614 13.31 23.05 -7.99
CA TYR A 614 13.81 21.95 -7.17
C TYR A 614 15.08 21.39 -7.78
N GLY A 615 16.14 21.25 -6.99
CA GLY A 615 17.25 20.34 -7.28
C GLY A 615 16.80 18.90 -7.03
N ILE A 616 17.19 17.99 -7.91
CA ILE A 616 16.76 16.58 -7.88
C ILE A 616 17.98 15.71 -7.58
N GLU A 617 17.84 14.78 -6.64
CA GLU A 617 18.84 13.79 -6.29
C GLU A 617 18.20 12.42 -6.10
N PHE A 618 18.88 11.35 -6.55
CA PHE A 618 18.53 9.99 -6.17
C PHE A 618 19.53 9.46 -5.14
N ILE A 619 19.03 9.07 -3.97
CA ILE A 619 19.85 8.60 -2.84
C ILE A 619 19.56 7.11 -2.62
N SER A 620 20.56 6.27 -2.82
CA SER A 620 20.49 4.82 -2.58
C SER A 620 21.88 4.22 -2.38
N ASP A 621 21.96 3.20 -1.53
CA ASP A 621 23.16 2.35 -1.38
C ASP A 621 23.13 1.11 -2.29
N THR A 622 21.97 0.78 -2.84
CA THR A 622 21.70 -0.51 -3.52
C THR A 622 21.20 -0.37 -4.94
N LEU A 623 20.83 0.83 -5.39
CA LEU A 623 20.34 1.15 -6.73
C LEU A 623 21.07 2.37 -7.30
N THR A 624 21.10 2.46 -8.61
CA THR A 624 21.52 3.67 -9.34
C THR A 624 20.43 4.13 -10.28
N ALA A 625 20.34 5.45 -10.48
CA ALA A 625 19.38 6.04 -11.40
C ALA A 625 19.96 7.26 -12.10
N GLU A 626 19.51 7.51 -13.32
CA GLU A 626 19.75 8.74 -14.07
C GLU A 626 18.52 9.65 -13.94
N CYS A 627 18.74 10.88 -13.46
CA CYS A 627 17.71 11.93 -13.37
C CYS A 627 18.28 13.30 -13.79
N PRO A 628 17.45 14.25 -14.23
CA PRO A 628 17.90 15.62 -14.43
C PRO A 628 18.34 16.25 -13.10
N ALA A 629 19.17 17.29 -13.17
CA ALA A 629 19.71 17.95 -11.97
C ALA A 629 18.68 18.86 -11.27
N GLU A 630 17.73 19.43 -12.02
CA GLU A 630 16.73 20.36 -11.49
C GLU A 630 15.45 20.35 -12.34
N ILE A 631 14.35 20.80 -11.74
CA ILE A 631 13.08 21.11 -12.42
C ILE A 631 12.54 22.45 -11.91
N THR A 632 12.02 23.28 -12.81
CA THR A 632 11.37 24.55 -12.45
C THR A 632 9.89 24.47 -12.78
N VAL A 633 9.04 24.56 -11.76
CA VAL A 633 7.59 24.51 -11.90
C VAL A 633 7.02 25.92 -11.70
N ALA A 634 6.25 26.40 -12.67
CA ALA A 634 5.59 27.71 -12.57
C ALA A 634 4.54 27.73 -11.45
N ALA A 635 4.16 28.93 -11.00
CA ALA A 635 3.10 29.13 -10.01
C ALA A 635 1.79 28.43 -10.43
N GLY A 636 1.20 27.63 -9.53
CA GLY A 636 -0.04 26.90 -9.78
C GLY A 636 0.03 25.85 -10.91
N ALA A 637 1.23 25.56 -11.43
CA ALA A 637 1.42 24.67 -12.57
C ALA A 637 1.88 23.27 -12.16
N THR A 638 1.84 22.37 -13.14
CA THR A 638 2.39 21.03 -13.05
C THR A 638 3.44 20.87 -14.14
N ASP A 639 4.56 20.26 -13.82
CA ASP A 639 5.60 19.88 -14.78
C ASP A 639 6.13 18.49 -14.45
N ASN A 640 6.86 17.85 -15.36
CA ASN A 640 7.35 16.49 -15.16
C ASN A 640 8.81 16.31 -15.57
N PHE A 641 9.42 15.26 -15.04
CA PHE A 641 10.71 14.77 -15.48
C PHE A 641 10.73 13.24 -15.47
N VAL A 642 11.66 12.67 -16.23
CA VAL A 642 11.88 11.22 -16.28
C VAL A 642 13.08 10.85 -15.43
N ILE A 643 12.95 9.77 -14.66
CA ILE A 643 14.04 9.09 -13.96
C ILE A 643 14.15 7.66 -14.52
N THR A 644 15.38 7.22 -14.77
CA THR A 644 15.67 5.86 -15.29
C THR A 644 16.55 5.11 -14.30
N PHE A 645 16.06 3.99 -13.77
CA PHE A 645 16.79 3.12 -12.85
C PHE A 645 17.60 2.08 -13.61
N ASP A 646 18.81 1.81 -13.15
CA ASP A 646 19.60 0.68 -13.60
C ASP A 646 19.19 -0.57 -12.80
N LEU A 647 18.54 -1.51 -13.48
CA LEU A 647 18.05 -2.77 -12.91
C LEU A 647 18.87 -3.98 -13.38
N ASP A 648 19.92 -3.75 -14.17
CA ASP A 648 20.75 -4.82 -14.70
C ASP A 648 21.79 -5.27 -13.65
N GLU A 649 22.10 -6.57 -13.64
CA GLU A 649 23.15 -7.17 -12.78
C GLU A 649 22.98 -6.94 -11.26
N LEU A 650 21.78 -6.59 -10.78
CA LEU A 650 21.46 -6.51 -9.36
C LEU A 650 21.53 -7.90 -8.68
N VAL A 651 21.95 -7.92 -7.42
CA VAL A 651 21.98 -9.15 -6.61
C VAL A 651 20.57 -9.54 -6.18
N GLU A 652 20.36 -10.81 -5.84
CA GLU A 652 19.07 -11.27 -5.30
C GLU A 652 18.76 -10.58 -3.96
N GLY A 653 17.51 -10.12 -3.79
CA GLY A 653 17.05 -9.44 -2.58
C GLY A 653 16.43 -8.06 -2.82
N ALA A 654 16.27 -7.31 -1.73
CA ALA A 654 15.66 -5.99 -1.71
C ALA A 654 16.65 -4.88 -2.07
N HIS A 655 16.17 -3.92 -2.86
CA HIS A 655 16.88 -2.76 -3.35
C HIS A 655 16.00 -1.53 -3.17
N GLU A 656 16.54 -0.45 -2.61
CA GLU A 656 15.72 0.68 -2.16
C GLU A 656 16.46 2.01 -2.24
N GLY A 657 15.72 3.12 -2.30
CA GLY A 657 16.27 4.46 -2.34
C GLY A 657 15.20 5.54 -2.21
N TYR A 658 15.60 6.79 -2.42
CA TYR A 658 14.69 7.93 -2.46
C TYR A 658 15.01 8.87 -3.61
N VAL A 659 13.98 9.30 -4.33
CA VAL A 659 14.07 10.51 -5.17
C VAL A 659 13.77 11.71 -4.29
N VAL A 660 14.72 12.61 -4.16
CA VAL A 660 14.65 13.79 -3.28
C VAL A 660 14.64 15.05 -4.12
N LEU A 661 13.62 15.88 -3.89
CA LEU A 661 13.50 17.20 -4.49
C LEU A 661 13.70 18.25 -3.39
N THR A 662 14.75 19.07 -3.55
CA THR A 662 15.09 20.13 -2.59
C THR A 662 14.98 21.49 -3.28
N PRO A 663 14.18 22.45 -2.79
CA PRO A 663 14.09 23.76 -3.40
C PRO A 663 15.45 24.47 -3.41
N THR A 664 15.78 25.13 -4.53
CA THR A 664 17.04 25.85 -4.69
C THR A 664 17.04 27.25 -4.08
N THR A 665 15.85 27.80 -3.80
CA THR A 665 15.66 29.03 -3.01
C THR A 665 15.72 28.71 -1.52
N GLU A 666 16.21 29.65 -0.69
CA GLU A 666 16.23 29.49 0.77
C GLU A 666 14.86 29.01 1.30
N ALA A 667 14.90 28.06 2.25
CA ALA A 667 13.71 27.62 2.95
C ALA A 667 13.03 28.83 3.61
N VAL A 668 11.72 28.96 3.41
CA VAL A 668 10.94 29.96 4.16
C VAL A 668 10.96 29.52 5.63
N GLU A 669 11.22 30.44 6.54
CA GLU A 669 11.33 30.14 7.98
C GLU A 669 10.05 29.42 8.47
N GLY A 670 10.19 28.18 8.94
CA GLY A 670 9.07 27.34 9.38
C GLY A 670 8.46 26.40 8.32
N HIS A 671 8.91 26.47 7.05
CA HIS A 671 8.42 25.65 5.93
C HIS A 671 9.44 24.58 5.54
N SER A 672 8.97 23.33 5.36
CA SER A 672 9.73 22.25 4.72
C SER A 672 9.13 21.94 3.36
N ASP A 673 9.79 22.37 2.30
CA ASP A 673 9.39 22.11 0.90
C ASP A 673 10.22 20.97 0.28
N ARG A 674 10.95 20.21 1.10
CA ARG A 674 11.69 19.03 0.63
C ARG A 674 10.68 17.92 0.38
N LEU A 675 10.72 17.35 -0.82
CA LEU A 675 9.87 16.22 -1.20
C LEU A 675 10.74 14.96 -1.31
N SER A 676 10.27 13.85 -0.76
CA SER A 676 10.97 12.57 -0.75
C SER A 676 10.04 11.46 -1.25
N ILE A 677 10.45 10.75 -2.30
CA ILE A 677 9.68 9.65 -2.90
C ILE A 677 10.45 8.36 -2.64
N PRO A 678 9.97 7.44 -1.78
CA PRO A 678 10.61 6.16 -1.58
C PRO A 678 10.53 5.30 -2.84
N VAL A 679 11.60 4.57 -3.12
CA VAL A 679 11.75 3.66 -4.25
C VAL A 679 12.07 2.28 -3.71
N TYR A 680 11.38 1.26 -4.22
CA TYR A 680 11.59 -0.13 -3.88
C TYR A 680 11.66 -1.01 -5.13
N HIS A 681 12.59 -1.96 -5.12
CA HIS A 681 12.75 -3.00 -6.10
C HIS A 681 13.15 -4.30 -5.41
N TYR A 682 12.72 -5.45 -5.94
CA TYR A 682 13.11 -6.75 -5.44
C TYR A 682 13.49 -7.66 -6.60
N VAL A 683 14.69 -8.24 -6.50
CA VAL A 683 15.25 -9.19 -7.47
C VAL A 683 15.12 -10.60 -6.91
N GLY A 684 14.50 -11.49 -7.67
CA GLY A 684 14.18 -12.85 -7.22
C GLY A 684 12.74 -12.98 -6.71
N ASP A 685 12.46 -14.06 -5.98
CA ASP A 685 11.16 -14.28 -5.34
C ASP A 685 11.33 -14.36 -3.82
N HIS A 686 10.44 -13.71 -3.07
CA HIS A 686 10.55 -13.64 -1.60
C HIS A 686 10.24 -15.02 -0.98
N GLU A 687 11.20 -15.67 -0.32
CA GLU A 687 11.01 -17.04 0.20
C GLU A 687 9.97 -17.16 1.33
N ASP A 688 9.64 -16.06 2.00
CA ASP A 688 8.75 -16.00 3.18
C ASP A 688 7.25 -15.92 2.87
N PHE A 689 6.85 -15.71 1.60
CA PHE A 689 5.43 -15.81 1.26
C PHE A 689 4.95 -17.27 1.43
N PHE A 690 3.73 -17.45 1.94
CA PHE A 690 3.18 -18.80 2.18
C PHE A 690 3.07 -19.63 0.89
N ILE A 691 2.72 -18.95 -0.21
CA ILE A 691 2.83 -19.45 -1.58
C ILE A 691 3.97 -18.67 -2.25
N THR A 692 4.97 -19.38 -2.73
CA THR A 692 6.10 -18.84 -3.50
C THR A 692 6.26 -19.59 -4.81
N ASP A 693 7.12 -19.10 -5.71
CA ASP A 693 7.48 -19.76 -6.96
C ASP A 693 6.27 -20.18 -7.82
N PHE A 694 5.14 -19.46 -7.74
CA PHE A 694 3.95 -19.76 -8.54
C PHE A 694 4.27 -19.41 -10.00
N GLU A 695 4.61 -20.43 -10.75
CA GLU A 695 5.02 -20.37 -12.15
C GLU A 695 3.95 -21.07 -12.99
N VAL A 696 3.39 -20.30 -13.91
CA VAL A 696 2.59 -20.76 -15.04
C VAL A 696 3.20 -20.09 -16.27
N PRO A 697 3.29 -20.75 -17.44
CA PRO A 697 3.76 -20.06 -18.64
C PRO A 697 2.94 -18.81 -18.90
N ARG A 698 3.62 -17.67 -19.04
CA ARG A 698 2.97 -16.37 -19.34
C ARG A 698 2.26 -16.38 -20.70
N LEU A 699 2.70 -17.26 -21.60
CA LEU A 699 2.17 -17.43 -22.94
C LEU A 699 1.86 -18.90 -23.16
N LEU A 700 0.65 -19.19 -23.61
CA LEU A 700 0.18 -20.54 -23.98
C LEU A 700 -0.42 -20.50 -25.39
N LYS A 701 -0.24 -21.57 -26.17
CA LYS A 701 -1.06 -21.79 -27.37
C LYS A 701 -2.43 -22.36 -26.96
N PRO A 702 -3.48 -22.15 -27.77
CA PRO A 702 -4.72 -22.90 -27.62
C PRO A 702 -4.42 -24.41 -27.60
N GLU A 703 -4.96 -25.12 -26.62
CA GLU A 703 -4.77 -26.58 -26.42
C GLU A 703 -3.33 -27.01 -26.04
N GLU A 704 -2.43 -26.08 -25.69
CA GLU A 704 -1.10 -26.42 -25.17
C GLU A 704 -1.19 -26.94 -23.73
N THR A 705 -0.58 -28.10 -23.49
CA THR A 705 -0.39 -28.61 -22.14
C THR A 705 0.75 -27.87 -21.46
N PHE A 706 0.58 -27.48 -20.20
CA PHE A 706 1.60 -26.76 -19.44
C PHE A 706 1.80 -27.28 -18.02
N ASP A 707 2.93 -26.93 -17.44
CA ASP A 707 3.22 -27.22 -16.04
C ASP A 707 2.83 -26.03 -15.17
N ILE A 708 2.27 -26.33 -14.00
CA ILE A 708 2.11 -25.37 -12.91
C ILE A 708 3.11 -25.73 -11.82
N LYS A 709 4.00 -24.81 -11.48
CA LYS A 709 4.94 -24.98 -10.37
C LYS A 709 4.63 -23.97 -9.27
N PHE A 710 4.80 -24.38 -8.03
CA PHE A 710 4.66 -23.52 -6.85
C PHE A 710 5.38 -24.14 -5.66
N ARG A 711 5.69 -23.32 -4.66
CA ARG A 711 6.27 -23.71 -3.39
C ARG A 711 5.30 -23.36 -2.27
N LEU A 712 5.15 -24.30 -1.34
CA LEU A 712 4.41 -24.13 -0.10
C LEU A 712 5.40 -24.16 1.06
N THR A 713 5.43 -23.11 1.87
CA THR A 713 6.31 -23.07 3.05
C THR A 713 5.74 -23.83 4.25
N GLN A 714 4.43 -24.11 4.26
CA GLN A 714 3.75 -24.91 5.29
C GLN A 714 2.79 -25.95 4.69
N ALA A 715 2.34 -26.90 5.51
CA ALA A 715 1.37 -27.91 5.09
C ALA A 715 -0.05 -27.35 5.02
N THR A 716 -0.81 -27.75 3.99
CA THR A 716 -2.12 -27.19 3.64
C THR A 716 -3.26 -28.16 3.92
N THR A 717 -4.47 -27.62 4.13
CA THR A 717 -5.75 -28.34 4.15
C THR A 717 -6.29 -28.53 2.74
N TRP A 718 -6.06 -27.58 1.85
CA TRP A 718 -6.27 -27.73 0.40
C TRP A 718 -5.44 -26.72 -0.42
N VAL A 719 -5.29 -27.02 -1.70
CA VAL A 719 -4.68 -26.16 -2.71
C VAL A 719 -5.45 -26.31 -4.01
N ASP A 720 -5.85 -25.22 -4.66
CA ASP A 720 -6.51 -25.21 -5.98
C ASP A 720 -6.05 -23.98 -6.79
N VAL A 721 -6.25 -23.98 -8.10
CA VAL A 721 -5.99 -22.79 -8.96
C VAL A 721 -7.27 -22.37 -9.66
N GLY A 722 -7.80 -21.18 -9.36
CA GLY A 722 -8.90 -20.58 -10.12
C GLY A 722 -8.41 -19.94 -11.42
N VAL A 723 -9.27 -19.92 -12.43
CA VAL A 723 -9.02 -19.33 -13.74
C VAL A 723 -10.11 -18.31 -14.02
N TYR A 724 -9.69 -17.09 -14.32
CA TYR A 724 -10.56 -15.93 -14.52
C TYR A 724 -10.21 -15.25 -15.85
N ASP A 725 -11.18 -14.56 -16.46
CA ASP A 725 -10.84 -13.56 -17.50
C ASP A 725 -10.33 -12.26 -16.86
N THR A 726 -9.82 -11.33 -17.68
CA THR A 726 -9.32 -10.04 -17.20
C THR A 726 -10.40 -9.10 -16.65
N ALA A 727 -11.68 -9.41 -16.87
CA ALA A 727 -12.80 -8.72 -16.22
C ALA A 727 -13.15 -9.34 -14.84
N GLY A 728 -12.41 -10.36 -14.41
CA GLY A 728 -12.60 -11.05 -13.14
C GLY A 728 -13.72 -12.10 -13.15
N ASN A 729 -14.28 -12.44 -14.31
CA ASN A 729 -15.29 -13.50 -14.39
C ASN A 729 -14.62 -14.86 -14.21
N TYR A 730 -15.18 -15.67 -13.31
CA TYR A 730 -14.72 -17.03 -13.07
C TYR A 730 -15.05 -17.95 -14.26
N LEU A 731 -14.02 -18.58 -14.82
CA LEU A 731 -14.12 -19.48 -15.95
C LEU A 731 -14.02 -20.94 -15.54
N GLY A 732 -13.32 -21.23 -14.44
CA GLY A 732 -13.13 -22.57 -13.90
C GLY A 732 -12.02 -22.65 -12.87
N TYR A 733 -11.70 -23.86 -12.41
CA TYR A 733 -10.57 -24.09 -11.52
C TYR A 733 -9.92 -25.45 -11.77
N ILE A 734 -8.67 -25.56 -11.36
CA ILE A 734 -7.86 -26.77 -11.35
C ILE A 734 -7.78 -27.25 -9.90
N PRO A 735 -8.36 -28.41 -9.56
CA PRO A 735 -8.20 -28.98 -8.25
C PRO A 735 -6.79 -29.59 -8.12
N ILE A 736 -5.96 -29.05 -7.21
CA ILE A 736 -4.56 -29.49 -7.08
C ILE A 736 -4.42 -30.51 -5.93
N ALA A 737 -4.93 -30.17 -4.75
CA ALA A 737 -4.86 -31.01 -3.57
C ALA A 737 -6.03 -30.74 -2.62
N PRO A 738 -7.27 -31.18 -2.93
CA PRO A 738 -8.47 -30.90 -2.14
C PRO A 738 -8.53 -31.58 -0.76
N SER A 739 -7.46 -32.29 -0.37
CA SER A 739 -7.31 -32.95 0.93
C SER A 739 -5.96 -32.67 1.60
N GLY A 740 -5.28 -31.61 1.13
CA GLY A 740 -4.07 -31.08 1.71
C GLY A 740 -2.78 -31.53 1.04
N MET A 741 -1.73 -30.74 1.22
CA MET A 741 -0.41 -30.93 0.60
C MET A 741 0.69 -30.56 1.62
N PRO A 742 1.78 -31.34 1.75
CA PRO A 742 2.88 -30.95 2.62
C PRO A 742 3.65 -29.74 2.08
N ALA A 743 4.38 -29.06 2.96
CA ALA A 743 5.35 -28.04 2.58
C ALA A 743 6.38 -28.61 1.59
N GLY A 744 6.78 -27.82 0.59
CA GLY A 744 7.72 -28.21 -0.45
C GLY A 744 7.46 -27.53 -1.78
N ILE A 745 8.32 -27.83 -2.77
CA ILE A 745 8.15 -27.41 -4.16
C ILE A 745 7.36 -28.49 -4.89
N TRP A 746 6.34 -28.06 -5.61
CA TRP A 746 5.43 -28.92 -6.35
C TRP A 746 5.37 -28.50 -7.80
N THR A 747 5.28 -29.48 -8.68
CA THR A 747 5.01 -29.28 -10.10
C THR A 747 3.86 -30.19 -10.50
N TYR A 748 2.82 -29.58 -11.04
CA TYR A 748 1.66 -30.23 -11.61
C TYR A 748 1.81 -30.23 -13.13
N HIS A 749 1.96 -31.41 -13.70
CA HIS A 749 2.34 -31.58 -15.10
C HIS A 749 1.14 -31.70 -16.04
N ASP A 750 1.38 -31.34 -17.30
CA ASP A 750 0.52 -31.65 -18.45
C ASP A 750 -0.93 -31.12 -18.30
N MET A 751 -1.10 -29.90 -17.78
CA MET A 751 -2.40 -29.25 -17.61
C MET A 751 -2.96 -28.78 -18.95
N ASP A 752 -4.18 -29.21 -19.29
CA ASP A 752 -4.93 -28.74 -20.46
C ASP A 752 -6.29 -28.18 -20.01
N LEU A 753 -6.48 -26.88 -20.23
CA LEU A 753 -7.72 -26.17 -19.89
C LEU A 753 -8.60 -25.87 -21.10
N GLY A 754 -8.11 -26.13 -22.32
CA GLY A 754 -8.83 -25.76 -23.56
C GLY A 754 -9.22 -24.28 -23.60
N LEU A 755 -8.40 -23.40 -23.03
CA LEU A 755 -8.69 -21.96 -23.00
C LEU A 755 -8.65 -21.40 -24.43
N PRO A 756 -9.67 -20.63 -24.86
CA PRO A 756 -9.60 -19.95 -26.15
C PRO A 756 -8.52 -18.84 -26.12
N PRO A 757 -8.12 -18.29 -27.27
CA PRO A 757 -7.27 -17.10 -27.30
C PRO A 757 -7.85 -15.98 -26.43
N GLY A 758 -7.02 -15.40 -25.57
CA GLY A 758 -7.44 -14.40 -24.59
C GLY A 758 -6.44 -14.21 -23.46
N HIS A 759 -6.70 -13.21 -22.62
CA HIS A 759 -5.92 -12.97 -21.41
C HIS A 759 -6.68 -13.50 -20.20
N TYR A 760 -5.96 -14.20 -19.33
CA TYR A 760 -6.51 -14.88 -18.17
C TYR A 760 -5.69 -14.58 -16.92
N ILE A 761 -6.35 -14.66 -15.77
CA ILE A 761 -5.71 -14.62 -14.47
C ILE A 761 -5.83 -16.01 -13.86
N PHE A 762 -4.69 -16.59 -13.54
CA PHE A 762 -4.61 -17.81 -12.75
C PHE A 762 -4.36 -17.41 -11.31
N GLU A 763 -5.23 -17.82 -10.40
CA GLU A 763 -5.08 -17.52 -8.98
C GLU A 763 -4.94 -18.84 -8.21
N LEU A 764 -3.77 -19.09 -7.66
CA LEU A 764 -3.52 -20.20 -6.75
C LEU A 764 -4.03 -19.85 -5.37
N TYR A 765 -4.85 -20.73 -4.82
CA TYR A 765 -5.38 -20.66 -3.47
C TYR A 765 -4.76 -21.78 -2.64
N ALA A 766 -4.28 -21.46 -1.44
CA ALA A 766 -3.85 -22.45 -0.47
C ALA A 766 -4.39 -22.09 0.92
N GLU A 767 -4.88 -23.09 1.64
CA GLU A 767 -5.37 -22.94 3.01
C GLU A 767 -4.61 -23.90 3.94
N THR A 768 -4.41 -23.52 5.19
CA THR A 768 -4.00 -24.41 6.29
C THR A 768 -5.09 -24.44 7.36
N THR A 769 -4.87 -25.08 8.50
CA THR A 769 -5.82 -25.00 9.62
C THR A 769 -6.03 -23.58 10.18
N SER A 770 -5.13 -22.64 9.86
CA SER A 770 -5.12 -21.30 10.47
C SER A 770 -4.83 -20.17 9.47
N TRP A 771 -4.56 -20.49 8.20
CA TRP A 771 -4.01 -19.55 7.22
C TRP A 771 -4.71 -19.73 5.87
N PHE A 772 -4.84 -18.65 5.11
CA PHE A 772 -5.25 -18.68 3.71
C PHE A 772 -4.38 -17.68 2.94
N ALA A 773 -3.80 -18.10 1.82
CA ALA A 773 -3.15 -17.15 0.91
C ALA A 773 -3.52 -17.42 -0.53
N THR A 774 -3.30 -16.38 -1.33
CA THR A 774 -3.44 -16.45 -2.78
C THR A 774 -2.17 -15.92 -3.45
N SER A 775 -1.89 -16.45 -4.63
CA SER A 775 -0.86 -15.95 -5.53
C SER A 775 -1.40 -15.99 -6.94
N HIS A 776 -1.18 -14.93 -7.72
CA HIS A 776 -1.73 -14.82 -9.06
C HIS A 776 -0.66 -14.72 -10.16
N ARG A 777 -1.03 -15.15 -11.36
CA ARG A 777 -0.26 -15.00 -12.60
C ARG A 777 -1.18 -14.66 -13.76
N GLU A 778 -0.79 -13.64 -14.52
CA GLU A 778 -1.40 -13.37 -15.81
C GLU A 778 -0.86 -14.33 -16.86
N VAL A 779 -1.78 -14.89 -17.64
CA VAL A 779 -1.50 -15.86 -18.70
C VAL A 779 -2.21 -15.41 -19.95
N SER A 780 -1.45 -15.22 -21.02
CA SER A 780 -1.99 -14.88 -22.34
C SER A 780 -2.02 -16.14 -23.19
N VAL A 781 -3.22 -16.60 -23.55
CA VAL A 781 -3.38 -17.65 -24.55
C VAL A 781 -3.42 -16.96 -25.90
N VAL A 782 -2.39 -17.14 -26.71
CA VAL A 782 -2.24 -16.44 -27.98
C VAL A 782 -1.90 -17.42 -29.09
N GLU A 783 -2.35 -17.12 -30.30
CA GLU A 783 -1.74 -17.65 -31.52
C GLU A 783 -0.64 -16.66 -31.93
N PRO A 784 0.65 -16.90 -31.62
CA PRO A 784 1.68 -15.87 -31.71
C PRO A 784 2.05 -15.48 -33.16
N VAL A 785 1.70 -16.33 -34.13
CA VAL A 785 1.79 -16.03 -35.56
C VAL A 785 0.41 -16.13 -36.16
N ILE A 786 -0.13 -15.00 -36.60
CA ILE A 786 -1.49 -14.89 -37.11
C ILE A 786 -1.43 -14.81 -38.64
N ARG A 787 -1.82 -15.89 -39.32
CA ARG A 787 -1.92 -15.89 -40.78
C ARG A 787 -3.25 -15.31 -41.24
N LEU A 788 -3.19 -14.15 -41.88
CA LEU A 788 -4.32 -13.48 -42.51
C LEU A 788 -4.37 -13.89 -43.98
N SER A 789 -5.26 -14.82 -44.32
CA SER A 789 -5.37 -15.33 -45.69
C SER A 789 -6.80 -15.65 -46.09
N GLY A 790 -7.07 -15.55 -47.40
CA GLY A 790 -8.28 -16.10 -48.00
C GLY A 790 -7.98 -16.91 -49.25
N SER A 791 -9.02 -17.46 -49.88
CA SER A 791 -8.89 -18.28 -51.09
C SER A 791 -8.24 -17.55 -52.29
N ASN A 792 -8.15 -16.22 -52.24
CA ASN A 792 -7.47 -15.35 -53.19
C ASN A 792 -7.18 -13.99 -52.53
N ARG A 793 -6.53 -13.07 -53.27
CA ARG A 793 -6.17 -11.72 -52.79
C ARG A 793 -7.34 -10.87 -52.25
N PHE A 794 -8.56 -11.06 -52.76
CA PHE A 794 -9.74 -10.37 -52.24
C PHE A 794 -10.16 -10.94 -50.87
N GLY A 795 -10.07 -12.27 -50.72
CA GLY A 795 -10.25 -12.95 -49.44
C GLY A 795 -9.18 -12.57 -48.42
N THR A 796 -7.91 -12.49 -48.83
CA THR A 796 -6.83 -12.01 -47.95
C THR A 796 -7.06 -10.57 -47.50
N ALA A 797 -7.45 -9.66 -48.41
CA ALA A 797 -7.79 -8.29 -48.03
C ALA A 797 -8.99 -8.22 -47.05
N ALA A 798 -9.98 -9.09 -47.21
CA ALA A 798 -11.11 -9.18 -46.27
C ALA A 798 -10.69 -9.76 -44.91
N ALA A 799 -9.84 -10.78 -44.87
CA ALA A 799 -9.30 -11.33 -43.62
C ALA A 799 -8.49 -10.27 -42.84
N ILE A 800 -7.65 -9.51 -43.55
CA ILE A 800 -6.89 -8.39 -42.96
C ILE A 800 -7.83 -7.30 -42.44
N SER A 801 -8.91 -7.02 -43.16
CA SER A 801 -9.95 -6.08 -42.72
C SER A 801 -10.69 -6.56 -41.45
N GLN A 802 -10.97 -7.86 -41.36
CA GLN A 802 -11.63 -8.47 -40.21
C GLN A 802 -10.77 -8.44 -38.95
N GLU A 803 -9.45 -8.62 -39.10
CA GLU A 803 -8.50 -8.51 -38.01
C GLU A 803 -8.41 -7.07 -37.47
N GLY A 804 -8.26 -6.09 -38.38
CA GLY A 804 -8.03 -4.72 -37.96
C GLY A 804 -9.28 -3.92 -37.61
N TRP A 805 -10.46 -4.30 -38.11
CA TRP A 805 -11.65 -3.44 -38.03
C TRP A 805 -12.92 -4.24 -37.78
N GLU A 806 -13.50 -4.09 -36.58
CA GLU A 806 -14.88 -4.54 -36.34
C GLU A 806 -15.87 -3.76 -37.20
N THR A 807 -15.72 -2.44 -37.24
CA THR A 807 -16.48 -1.51 -38.08
C THR A 807 -15.55 -0.46 -38.68
N ALA A 808 -15.93 0.11 -39.83
CA ALA A 808 -15.23 1.23 -40.44
C ALA A 808 -16.20 2.09 -41.24
N GLY A 809 -16.32 3.38 -40.88
CA GLY A 809 -17.22 4.31 -41.58
C GLY A 809 -16.80 4.58 -43.03
N THR A 810 -15.52 4.39 -43.34
CA THR A 810 -14.93 4.56 -44.67
C THR A 810 -14.15 3.30 -45.07
N VAL A 811 -14.18 2.95 -46.35
CA VAL A 811 -13.34 1.90 -46.95
C VAL A 811 -12.53 2.50 -48.09
N ILE A 812 -11.27 2.11 -48.21
CA ILE A 812 -10.42 2.48 -49.36
C ILE A 812 -10.42 1.32 -50.35
N LEU A 813 -10.80 1.59 -51.60
CA LEU A 813 -10.90 0.58 -52.64
C LEU A 813 -9.78 0.77 -53.67
N ALA A 814 -8.94 -0.26 -53.82
CA ALA A 814 -7.85 -0.31 -54.78
C ALA A 814 -8.00 -1.48 -55.75
N ARG A 815 -7.49 -1.34 -56.97
CA ARG A 815 -7.43 -2.47 -57.92
C ARG A 815 -6.38 -3.50 -57.48
N ALA A 816 -6.62 -4.76 -57.77
CA ALA A 816 -5.81 -5.86 -57.26
C ALA A 816 -4.70 -6.34 -58.21
N ASP A 817 -4.69 -5.88 -59.46
CA ASP A 817 -3.83 -6.35 -60.55
C ASP A 817 -2.72 -5.35 -60.96
N ASP A 818 -2.78 -4.11 -60.49
CA ASP A 818 -1.73 -3.10 -60.63
C ASP A 818 -1.65 -2.25 -59.35
N PHE A 819 -0.47 -1.73 -59.02
CA PHE A 819 -0.19 -0.97 -57.80
C PHE A 819 -0.10 0.54 -58.01
N ALA A 820 -0.02 0.98 -59.27
CA ALA A 820 0.33 2.35 -59.67
C ALA A 820 -0.38 3.46 -58.87
N ASP A 821 -1.69 3.30 -58.63
CA ASP A 821 -2.54 4.33 -58.00
C ASP A 821 -2.75 4.10 -56.48
N SER A 822 -2.21 3.02 -55.92
CA SER A 822 -2.61 2.52 -54.59
C SER A 822 -1.54 2.60 -53.51
N LEU A 823 -0.25 2.68 -53.88
CA LEU A 823 0.87 2.65 -52.92
C LEU A 823 0.87 3.83 -51.93
N ALA A 824 0.35 4.99 -52.33
CA ALA A 824 0.21 6.14 -51.44
C ALA A 824 -1.04 6.06 -50.53
N GLY A 825 -1.93 5.09 -50.76
CA GLY A 825 -3.24 4.98 -50.11
C GLY A 825 -3.20 4.62 -48.63
N VAL A 826 -2.09 4.08 -48.12
CA VAL A 826 -1.94 3.69 -46.70
C VAL A 826 -2.04 4.89 -45.77
N GLY A 827 -1.57 6.08 -46.19
CA GLY A 827 -1.77 7.32 -45.41
C GLY A 827 -3.25 7.67 -45.21
N LEU A 828 -4.10 7.43 -46.22
CA LEU A 828 -5.54 7.60 -46.09
C LEU A 828 -6.16 6.55 -45.16
N SER A 829 -5.61 5.34 -45.16
CA SER A 829 -6.07 4.27 -44.27
C SER A 829 -5.86 4.66 -42.81
N LYS A 830 -4.68 5.19 -42.44
CA LYS A 830 -4.44 5.72 -41.09
C LYS A 830 -5.33 6.91 -40.78
N LYS A 831 -5.41 7.90 -41.70
CA LYS A 831 -6.23 9.11 -41.52
C LYS A 831 -7.70 8.80 -41.23
N TYR A 832 -8.30 7.89 -41.97
CA TYR A 832 -9.72 7.55 -41.83
C TYR A 832 -9.98 6.35 -40.92
N ASN A 833 -8.93 5.75 -40.32
CA ASN A 833 -8.99 4.46 -39.66
C ASN A 833 -9.79 3.44 -40.50
N ALA A 834 -9.39 3.28 -41.76
CA ALA A 834 -10.15 2.57 -42.79
C ALA A 834 -9.33 1.43 -43.42
N PRO A 835 -9.90 0.24 -43.68
CA PRO A 835 -9.19 -0.83 -44.37
C PRO A 835 -9.01 -0.52 -45.87
N ILE A 836 -7.94 -1.07 -46.46
CA ILE A 836 -7.76 -1.12 -47.91
C ILE A 836 -8.28 -2.46 -48.43
N LEU A 837 -9.41 -2.42 -49.13
CA LEU A 837 -9.97 -3.57 -49.83
C LEU A 837 -9.62 -3.56 -51.32
N LEU A 838 -9.60 -4.75 -51.91
CA LEU A 838 -9.19 -4.95 -53.29
C LEU A 838 -10.38 -5.24 -54.21
N THR A 839 -10.29 -4.81 -55.46
CA THR A 839 -11.27 -5.11 -56.52
C THR A 839 -10.61 -5.49 -57.84
N ASN A 840 -11.34 -6.15 -58.75
CA ASN A 840 -10.93 -6.21 -60.14
C ASN A 840 -11.21 -4.86 -60.81
N PRO A 841 -10.54 -4.53 -61.92
CA PRO A 841 -10.72 -3.24 -62.60
C PRO A 841 -12.15 -2.96 -63.09
N VAL A 842 -12.92 -4.01 -63.43
CA VAL A 842 -14.24 -3.88 -64.07
C VAL A 842 -15.36 -4.64 -63.35
N ASN A 843 -15.06 -5.34 -62.25
CA ASN A 843 -16.06 -6.06 -61.47
C ASN A 843 -15.70 -6.10 -59.99
N LEU A 844 -16.62 -5.63 -59.14
CA LEU A 844 -16.48 -5.71 -57.69
C LEU A 844 -16.59 -7.18 -57.25
N SER A 845 -15.58 -7.67 -56.53
CA SER A 845 -15.62 -9.03 -55.98
C SER A 845 -16.75 -9.16 -54.96
N ALA A 846 -17.48 -10.27 -55.00
CA ALA A 846 -18.54 -10.55 -54.03
C ALA A 846 -18.00 -10.55 -52.58
N VAL A 847 -16.74 -10.98 -52.38
CA VAL A 847 -16.07 -10.95 -51.08
C VAL A 847 -15.88 -9.52 -50.60
N THR A 848 -15.38 -8.65 -51.49
CA THR A 848 -15.19 -7.22 -51.19
C THR A 848 -16.50 -6.52 -50.89
N GLN A 849 -17.55 -6.80 -51.68
CA GLN A 849 -18.87 -6.22 -51.45
C GLN A 849 -19.47 -6.67 -50.10
N ALA A 850 -19.32 -7.96 -49.76
CA ALA A 850 -19.78 -8.47 -48.47
C ALA A 850 -19.01 -7.83 -47.31
N GLU A 851 -17.70 -7.64 -47.46
CA GLU A 851 -16.86 -7.04 -46.43
C GLU A 851 -17.17 -5.54 -46.20
N ILE A 852 -17.42 -4.78 -47.26
CA ILE A 852 -17.94 -3.40 -47.14
C ILE A 852 -19.24 -3.37 -46.33
N GLY A 853 -20.13 -4.34 -46.57
CA GLY A 853 -21.37 -4.50 -45.81
C GLY A 853 -21.13 -4.88 -44.34
N ARG A 854 -20.20 -5.81 -44.06
CA ARG A 854 -19.84 -6.24 -42.69
C ARG A 854 -19.34 -5.07 -41.85
N LEU A 855 -18.48 -4.23 -42.44
CA LEU A 855 -17.90 -3.07 -41.78
C LEU A 855 -18.92 -1.97 -41.44
N GLY A 856 -20.13 -2.03 -42.03
CA GLY A 856 -21.12 -0.97 -41.90
C GLY A 856 -20.66 0.34 -42.56
N ALA A 857 -19.80 0.25 -43.58
CA ALA A 857 -19.24 1.42 -44.23
C ALA A 857 -20.32 2.28 -44.88
N THR A 858 -20.15 3.60 -44.78
CA THR A 858 -21.04 4.58 -45.42
C THR A 858 -20.32 5.35 -46.53
N ASN A 859 -18.98 5.35 -46.51
CA ASN A 859 -18.14 6.01 -47.50
C ASN A 859 -17.16 5.02 -48.14
N VAL A 860 -16.90 5.19 -49.43
CA VAL A 860 -15.84 4.46 -50.14
C VAL A 860 -14.96 5.44 -50.90
N ILE A 861 -13.65 5.36 -50.69
CA ILE A 861 -12.64 6.11 -51.43
C ILE A 861 -12.02 5.20 -52.48
N ILE A 862 -12.30 5.44 -53.75
CA ILE A 862 -11.70 4.72 -54.88
C ILE A 862 -10.36 5.35 -55.24
N LEU A 863 -9.29 4.54 -55.24
CA LEU A 863 -7.97 4.96 -55.68
C LEU A 863 -7.78 4.68 -57.18
N GLY A 864 -7.43 5.74 -57.92
CA GLY A 864 -7.19 5.70 -59.35
C GLY A 864 -8.38 6.17 -60.19
N GLY A 865 -8.08 6.55 -61.44
CA GLY A 865 -9.09 6.99 -62.40
C GLY A 865 -10.00 5.86 -62.89
N ILE A 866 -10.92 6.19 -63.79
CA ILE A 866 -11.89 5.23 -64.38
C ILE A 866 -11.18 4.05 -65.09
N GLY A 867 -9.95 4.26 -65.61
CA GLY A 867 -9.15 3.20 -66.21
C GLY A 867 -8.54 2.21 -65.20
N ALA A 868 -8.51 2.57 -63.91
CA ALA A 868 -8.00 1.72 -62.83
C ALA A 868 -9.12 0.93 -62.15
N VAL A 869 -10.21 1.61 -61.80
CA VAL A 869 -11.44 1.04 -61.26
C VAL A 869 -12.58 1.67 -62.06
N SER A 870 -13.36 0.84 -62.76
CA SER A 870 -14.31 1.31 -63.75
C SER A 870 -15.45 2.13 -63.15
N GLN A 871 -16.15 2.88 -64.01
CA GLN A 871 -17.30 3.67 -63.59
C GLN A 871 -18.43 2.77 -63.09
N GLU A 872 -18.59 1.59 -63.66
CA GLU A 872 -19.63 0.63 -63.28
C GLU A 872 -19.49 0.16 -61.82
N ILE A 873 -18.27 0.06 -61.28
CA ILE A 873 -18.05 -0.26 -59.86
C ILE A 873 -18.47 0.89 -58.97
N GLU A 874 -18.14 2.13 -59.35
CA GLU A 874 -18.55 3.32 -58.60
C GLU A 874 -20.08 3.45 -58.58
N ASP A 875 -20.72 3.28 -59.73
CA ASP A 875 -22.19 3.30 -59.85
C ASP A 875 -22.82 2.19 -58.97
N GLN A 876 -22.25 0.98 -58.98
CA GLN A 876 -22.71 -0.14 -58.14
C GLN A 876 -22.62 0.16 -56.63
N LEU A 877 -21.56 0.85 -56.18
CA LEU A 877 -21.38 1.24 -54.78
C LEU A 877 -22.38 2.33 -54.38
N VAL A 878 -22.59 3.33 -55.24
CA VAL A 878 -23.59 4.40 -55.03
C VAL A 878 -25.01 3.83 -54.97
N GLU A 879 -25.37 2.92 -55.88
CA GLU A 879 -26.66 2.21 -55.86
C GLU A 879 -26.86 1.38 -54.59
N SER A 880 -25.78 0.91 -53.97
CA SER A 880 -25.81 0.21 -52.68
C SER A 880 -25.97 1.15 -51.48
N GLY A 881 -26.12 2.46 -51.71
CA GLY A 881 -26.36 3.47 -50.68
C GLY A 881 -25.10 4.10 -50.07
N LEU A 882 -23.93 3.89 -50.69
CA LEU A 882 -22.64 4.40 -50.22
C LEU A 882 -22.32 5.76 -50.85
N THR A 883 -21.66 6.63 -50.10
CA THR A 883 -21.04 7.85 -50.65
C THR A 883 -19.68 7.47 -51.23
N VAL A 884 -19.45 7.76 -52.51
CA VAL A 884 -18.19 7.40 -53.17
C VAL A 884 -17.39 8.64 -53.52
N GLU A 885 -16.13 8.67 -53.09
CA GLU A 885 -15.13 9.65 -53.50
C GLU A 885 -14.08 8.95 -54.36
N ARG A 886 -13.71 9.54 -55.49
CA ARG A 886 -12.64 9.00 -56.36
C ARG A 886 -11.44 9.93 -56.36
N ILE A 887 -10.27 9.38 -56.03
CA ILE A 887 -8.99 10.08 -56.06
C ILE A 887 -8.14 9.46 -57.17
N GLY A 888 -8.08 10.10 -58.34
CA GLY A 888 -7.35 9.60 -59.50
C GLY A 888 -6.82 10.71 -60.41
N GLY A 889 -5.51 10.72 -60.63
CA GLY A 889 -4.83 11.65 -61.54
C GLY A 889 -4.73 11.10 -62.97
N LYS A 890 -4.11 11.86 -63.89
CA LYS A 890 -3.86 11.37 -65.28
C LYS A 890 -2.82 10.25 -65.33
N ASN A 891 -2.01 10.13 -64.29
CA ASN A 891 -0.97 9.13 -64.13
C ASN A 891 -0.71 8.91 -62.62
N ARG A 892 0.09 7.89 -62.29
CA ARG A 892 0.43 7.51 -60.92
C ARG A 892 1.03 8.62 -60.05
N PHE A 893 1.80 9.54 -60.66
CA PHE A 893 2.45 10.63 -59.93
C PHE A 893 1.42 11.68 -59.53
N GLU A 894 0.49 12.01 -60.44
CA GLU A 894 -0.64 12.88 -60.14
C GLU A 894 -1.59 12.23 -59.13
N THR A 895 -1.90 10.92 -59.25
CA THR A 895 -2.72 10.22 -58.25
C THR A 895 -2.06 10.25 -56.87
N ALA A 896 -0.75 9.99 -56.77
CA ALA A 896 0.00 10.05 -55.51
C ALA A 896 -0.02 11.46 -54.89
N ALA A 897 0.14 12.52 -55.69
CA ALA A 897 0.06 13.90 -55.21
C ALA A 897 -1.35 14.27 -54.70
N LEU A 898 -2.41 13.79 -55.36
CA LEU A 898 -3.80 13.99 -54.91
C LEU A 898 -4.08 13.25 -53.60
N ILE A 899 -3.61 12.01 -53.47
CA ILE A 899 -3.69 11.25 -52.22
C ILE A 899 -2.92 11.97 -51.11
N ALA A 900 -1.69 12.40 -51.39
CA ALA A 900 -0.85 13.16 -50.45
C ALA A 900 -1.55 14.43 -49.94
N ALA A 901 -2.19 15.20 -50.84
CA ALA A 901 -2.94 16.39 -50.46
C ALA A 901 -4.09 16.07 -49.50
N LYS A 902 -4.77 14.95 -49.74
CA LYS A 902 -5.85 14.49 -48.88
C LYS A 902 -5.36 14.00 -47.52
N VAL A 903 -4.18 13.39 -47.44
CA VAL A 903 -3.55 12.98 -46.16
C VAL A 903 -3.29 14.21 -45.28
N ILE A 904 -2.72 15.28 -45.83
CA ILE A 904 -2.28 16.46 -45.05
C ILE A 904 -3.33 17.57 -44.91
N GLU A 905 -4.55 17.38 -45.45
CA GLU A 905 -5.60 18.41 -45.55
C GLU A 905 -5.94 19.12 -44.22
N GLU A 906 -5.81 18.43 -43.09
CA GLU A 906 -6.19 18.94 -41.75
C GLU A 906 -4.99 19.25 -40.84
N ALA A 907 -3.78 18.83 -41.24
CA ALA A 907 -2.57 18.95 -40.45
C ALA A 907 -1.40 19.28 -41.40
N PRO A 908 -1.02 20.56 -41.55
CA PRO A 908 0.13 20.92 -42.37
C PRO A 908 1.39 20.29 -41.78
N ILE A 909 2.19 19.68 -42.66
CA ILE A 909 3.42 18.98 -42.32
C ILE A 909 4.54 19.46 -43.25
N ASP A 910 5.76 19.49 -42.76
CA ASP A 910 6.93 19.99 -43.50
C ASP A 910 7.75 18.87 -44.15
N THR A 911 7.36 17.60 -43.96
CA THR A 911 8.15 16.42 -44.32
C THR A 911 7.37 15.49 -45.24
N ALA A 912 7.98 15.02 -46.34
CA ALA A 912 7.38 14.04 -47.26
C ALA A 912 8.30 12.83 -47.53
N VAL A 913 7.69 11.67 -47.75
CA VAL A 913 8.39 10.44 -48.12
C VAL A 913 8.39 10.28 -49.65
N ILE A 914 9.57 10.10 -50.23
CA ILE A 914 9.79 10.03 -51.68
C ILE A 914 10.18 8.61 -52.07
N VAL A 915 9.39 7.99 -52.96
CA VAL A 915 9.57 6.61 -53.39
C VAL A 915 9.64 6.49 -54.92
N TYR A 916 10.17 5.37 -55.41
CA TYR A 916 10.24 5.12 -56.85
C TYR A 916 8.88 4.70 -57.41
N GLY A 917 8.38 5.40 -58.44
CA GLY A 917 7.01 5.19 -58.94
C GLY A 917 6.78 3.95 -59.81
N HIS A 918 7.81 3.22 -60.24
CA HIS A 918 7.64 2.07 -61.16
C HIS A 918 7.92 0.70 -60.52
N ASN A 919 8.12 0.65 -59.20
CA ASN A 919 8.24 -0.59 -58.45
C ASN A 919 7.63 -0.43 -57.05
N PHE A 920 7.18 -1.52 -56.44
CA PHE A 920 6.40 -1.48 -55.20
C PHE A 920 7.15 -1.73 -53.87
N PRO A 921 8.24 -2.55 -53.79
CA PRO A 921 8.71 -3.04 -52.49
C PRO A 921 9.13 -1.94 -51.51
N ASP A 922 9.89 -0.95 -51.99
CA ASP A 922 10.36 0.17 -51.15
C ASP A 922 9.18 1.04 -50.71
N ALA A 923 8.21 1.27 -51.59
CA ALA A 923 7.03 2.05 -51.28
C ALA A 923 6.11 1.37 -50.25
N LEU A 924 5.91 0.05 -50.38
CA LEU A 924 5.09 -0.71 -49.42
C LEU A 924 5.74 -0.76 -48.05
N ALA A 925 7.05 -1.03 -47.98
CA ALA A 925 7.77 -1.05 -46.71
C ALA A 925 7.76 0.32 -46.02
N ALA A 926 7.85 1.41 -46.78
CA ALA A 926 7.78 2.78 -46.26
C ALA A 926 6.37 3.20 -45.81
N ALA A 927 5.33 2.56 -46.35
CA ALA A 927 3.98 3.09 -46.24
C ALA A 927 3.42 3.13 -44.81
N PRO A 928 3.58 2.09 -43.98
CA PRO A 928 3.17 2.15 -42.57
C PRO A 928 3.91 3.24 -41.79
N TRP A 929 5.20 3.42 -42.08
CA TRP A 929 6.05 4.38 -41.37
C TRP A 929 5.65 5.82 -41.70
N ALA A 930 5.48 6.09 -43.00
CA ALA A 930 4.99 7.36 -43.48
C ALA A 930 3.60 7.66 -42.90
N ALA A 931 2.71 6.68 -42.87
CA ALA A 931 1.36 6.84 -42.34
C ALA A 931 1.33 7.10 -40.83
N ALA A 932 2.12 6.36 -40.04
CA ALA A 932 2.26 6.56 -38.59
C ALA A 932 2.77 7.98 -38.25
N ALA A 933 3.74 8.48 -39.02
CA ALA A 933 4.28 9.82 -38.87
C ALA A 933 3.43 10.93 -39.52
N GLY A 934 2.31 10.58 -40.19
CA GLY A 934 1.48 11.52 -40.94
C GLY A 934 2.13 12.06 -42.23
N TYR A 935 3.28 11.52 -42.65
CA TYR A 935 4.00 11.98 -43.83
C TYR A 935 3.32 11.52 -45.13
N PRO A 936 3.06 12.43 -46.09
CA PRO A 936 2.58 12.06 -47.42
C PRO A 936 3.65 11.29 -48.21
N ILE A 937 3.20 10.32 -49.01
CA ILE A 937 4.05 9.58 -49.94
C ILE A 937 3.92 10.16 -51.34
N LEU A 938 5.04 10.56 -51.93
CA LEU A 938 5.14 11.04 -53.31
C LEU A 938 6.06 10.15 -54.12
N MET A 939 5.79 10.07 -55.42
CA MET A 939 6.54 9.21 -56.34
C MET A 939 7.46 10.00 -57.27
N VAL A 940 8.62 9.44 -57.61
CA VAL A 940 9.54 10.00 -58.61
C VAL A 940 9.96 8.97 -59.66
N ASN A 941 10.56 9.45 -60.76
CA ASN A 941 11.29 8.61 -61.70
C ASN A 941 12.76 8.49 -61.27
N THR A 942 13.50 7.56 -61.89
CA THR A 942 14.91 7.34 -61.55
C THR A 942 15.78 8.57 -61.73
N ALA A 943 15.55 9.35 -62.79
CA ALA A 943 16.38 10.51 -63.14
C ALA A 943 15.58 11.80 -63.30
N ALA A 944 14.33 11.85 -62.82
CA ALA A 944 13.49 13.04 -62.93
C ALA A 944 12.40 13.10 -61.84
N ILE A 945 12.20 14.29 -61.28
CA ILE A 945 11.05 14.62 -60.42
C ILE A 945 9.87 14.99 -61.33
N PRO A 946 8.74 14.25 -61.30
CA PRO A 946 7.54 14.61 -62.04
C PRO A 946 7.00 15.97 -61.61
N THR A 947 6.38 16.71 -62.54
CA THR A 947 5.77 18.02 -62.26
C THR A 947 4.78 17.96 -61.09
N ALA A 948 3.92 16.93 -61.02
CA ALA A 948 2.97 16.77 -59.91
C ALA A 948 3.65 16.68 -58.53
N THR A 949 4.80 16.01 -58.45
CA THR A 949 5.57 15.90 -57.21
C THR A 949 6.24 17.22 -56.87
N GLN A 950 6.83 17.90 -57.86
CA GLN A 950 7.48 19.20 -57.66
C GLN A 950 6.47 20.27 -57.22
N ASP A 951 5.30 20.31 -57.86
CA ASP A 951 4.23 21.24 -57.54
C ASP A 951 3.73 20.99 -56.11
N PHE A 952 3.49 19.72 -55.73
CA PHE A 952 3.08 19.37 -54.38
C PHE A 952 4.07 19.84 -53.30
N LEU A 953 5.37 19.56 -53.49
CA LEU A 953 6.42 19.96 -52.55
C LEU A 953 6.45 21.48 -52.36
N THR A 954 6.25 22.22 -53.44
CA THR A 954 6.32 23.69 -53.45
C THR A 954 5.04 24.31 -52.85
N GLU A 955 3.87 23.84 -53.25
CA GLU A 955 2.57 24.40 -52.85
C GLU A 955 2.25 24.13 -51.37
N ASN A 956 2.75 23.03 -50.80
CA ASN A 956 2.50 22.65 -49.41
C ASN A 956 3.67 22.96 -48.46
N ASN A 957 4.69 23.72 -48.91
CA ASN A 957 5.87 24.11 -48.12
C ASN A 957 6.59 22.91 -47.48
N ILE A 958 6.84 21.85 -48.25
CA ILE A 958 7.62 20.71 -47.77
C ILE A 958 9.10 21.11 -47.73
N GLU A 959 9.67 21.18 -46.52
CA GLU A 959 11.06 21.56 -46.26
C GLU A 959 11.99 20.35 -46.16
N ASN A 960 11.47 19.18 -45.78
CA ASN A 960 12.25 17.96 -45.56
C ASN A 960 11.73 16.80 -46.41
N THR A 961 12.64 15.96 -46.90
CA THR A 961 12.27 14.75 -47.64
C THR A 961 13.03 13.52 -47.17
N CYS A 962 12.34 12.40 -47.07
CA CYS A 962 12.97 11.09 -46.86
C CYS A 962 12.84 10.25 -48.13
N VAL A 963 13.95 10.02 -48.82
CA VAL A 963 14.04 9.20 -50.03
C VAL A 963 14.22 7.74 -49.64
N VAL A 964 13.22 6.91 -49.95
CA VAL A 964 13.28 5.47 -49.70
C VAL A 964 13.62 4.73 -50.99
N GLY A 965 14.73 3.98 -50.93
CA GLY A 965 15.27 3.22 -52.05
C GLY A 965 16.70 3.62 -52.43
N GLY A 966 17.42 2.69 -53.04
CA GLY A 966 18.83 2.89 -53.41
C GLY A 966 19.05 3.82 -54.61
N THR A 967 20.31 4.19 -54.86
CA THR A 967 20.71 5.05 -55.98
C THR A 967 20.41 4.46 -57.37
N GLY A 968 20.24 3.14 -57.45
CA GLY A 968 19.85 2.45 -58.68
C GLY A 968 18.38 2.66 -59.10
N VAL A 969 17.50 3.03 -58.16
CA VAL A 969 16.08 3.30 -58.46
C VAL A 969 15.72 4.78 -58.39
N ILE A 970 16.42 5.56 -57.54
CA ILE A 970 16.32 7.03 -57.45
C ILE A 970 17.74 7.59 -57.44
N SER A 971 18.15 8.26 -58.51
CA SER A 971 19.52 8.70 -58.73
C SER A 971 19.97 9.76 -57.72
N ALA A 972 21.28 10.00 -57.65
CA ALA A 972 21.85 11.06 -56.82
C ALA A 972 21.36 12.44 -57.27
N GLU A 973 21.19 12.66 -58.58
CA GLU A 973 20.70 13.94 -59.11
C GLU A 973 19.26 14.25 -58.68
N VAL A 974 18.39 13.24 -58.60
CA VAL A 974 17.03 13.43 -58.07
C VAL A 974 17.06 13.71 -56.57
N PHE A 975 17.91 13.00 -55.83
CA PHE A 975 18.08 13.19 -54.39
C PHE A 975 18.57 14.59 -54.03
N ASP A 976 19.62 15.07 -54.71
CA ASP A 976 20.21 16.40 -54.48
C ASP A 976 19.26 17.55 -54.88
N ALA A 977 18.25 17.26 -55.71
CA ALA A 977 17.24 18.23 -56.14
C ALA A 977 16.04 18.33 -55.18
N LEU A 978 15.92 17.44 -54.19
CA LEU A 978 14.83 17.42 -53.22
C LEU A 978 15.20 18.24 -51.96
N PRO A 979 14.22 18.87 -51.29
CA PRO A 979 14.49 19.73 -50.13
C PRO A 979 14.93 18.90 -48.92
N ASN A 980 16.08 19.27 -48.33
CA ASN A 980 16.73 18.64 -47.18
C ASN A 980 16.64 17.10 -47.17
N ALA A 981 16.98 16.46 -48.29
CA ALA A 981 16.77 15.04 -48.48
C ALA A 981 17.65 14.17 -47.58
N THR A 982 17.04 13.18 -46.94
CA THR A 982 17.70 12.03 -46.28
C THR A 982 17.38 10.75 -47.04
N ARG A 983 18.20 9.70 -46.91
CA ARG A 983 18.00 8.44 -47.64
C ARG A 983 17.96 7.23 -46.73
N VAL A 984 16.94 6.38 -46.90
CA VAL A 984 16.82 5.07 -46.25
C VAL A 984 16.80 3.99 -47.33
N ALA A 985 17.82 3.12 -47.33
CA ALA A 985 17.95 2.06 -48.35
C ALA A 985 18.82 0.91 -47.86
N GLY A 986 18.49 -0.32 -48.27
CA GLY A 986 19.36 -1.50 -48.17
C GLY A 986 19.91 -1.93 -49.54
N ASN A 987 20.71 -3.01 -49.58
CA ASN A 987 21.24 -3.54 -50.85
C ASN A 987 20.17 -4.20 -51.73
N ASN A 988 19.04 -4.57 -51.13
CA ASN A 988 17.89 -5.18 -51.79
C ASN A 988 16.59 -4.82 -51.04
N ARG A 989 15.44 -5.20 -51.59
CA ARG A 989 14.11 -4.88 -51.03
C ARG A 989 13.89 -5.35 -49.58
N TYR A 990 14.50 -6.47 -49.19
CA TYR A 990 14.33 -7.05 -47.87
C TYR A 990 15.16 -6.25 -46.84
N GLU A 991 16.41 -5.92 -47.19
CA GLU A 991 17.24 -5.05 -46.36
C GLU A 991 16.65 -3.63 -46.26
N THR A 992 16.09 -3.07 -47.34
CA THR A 992 15.40 -1.78 -47.27
C THR A 992 14.24 -1.83 -46.28
N SER A 993 13.43 -2.91 -46.27
CA SER A 993 12.35 -3.04 -45.28
C SER A 993 12.84 -3.06 -43.83
N VAL A 994 14.02 -3.64 -43.56
CA VAL A 994 14.64 -3.62 -42.21
C VAL A 994 15.16 -2.22 -41.85
N GLN A 995 15.76 -1.51 -42.80
CA GLN A 995 16.26 -0.15 -42.56
C GLN A 995 15.12 0.81 -42.22
N ILE A 996 13.96 0.64 -42.87
CA ILE A 996 12.73 1.39 -42.56
C ILE A 996 12.16 0.98 -41.21
N ALA A 997 12.05 -0.33 -40.94
CA ALA A 997 11.59 -0.83 -39.64
C ALA A 997 12.43 -0.28 -38.48
N SER A 998 13.71 -0.02 -38.72
CA SER A 998 14.64 0.54 -37.74
C SER A 998 14.53 2.08 -37.57
N GLN A 999 13.65 2.78 -38.29
CA GLN A 999 13.45 4.23 -38.19
C GLN A 999 12.53 4.67 -37.03
N GLY A 1000 12.21 3.77 -36.09
CA GLY A 1000 11.52 4.15 -34.85
C GLY A 1000 10.15 3.49 -34.63
N PHE A 1001 9.94 2.28 -35.13
CA PHE A 1001 8.77 1.49 -34.72
C PHE A 1001 9.03 0.71 -33.44
N ASP A 1002 8.01 0.62 -32.60
CA ASP A 1002 8.00 -0.34 -31.50
C ASP A 1002 7.75 -1.74 -32.08
N PRO A 1003 8.67 -2.70 -31.92
CA PRO A 1003 8.53 -4.04 -32.48
C PRO A 1003 7.46 -4.91 -31.79
N TYR A 1004 6.57 -4.33 -30.98
CA TYR A 1004 5.43 -5.04 -30.37
C TYR A 1004 4.62 -5.89 -31.37
N ALA A 1005 4.37 -5.36 -32.58
CA ALA A 1005 3.72 -6.09 -33.67
C ALA A 1005 4.54 -5.99 -34.97
N VAL A 1006 4.86 -7.15 -35.56
CA VAL A 1006 5.59 -7.27 -36.82
C VAL A 1006 4.70 -7.81 -37.91
N PHE A 1007 4.68 -7.13 -39.06
CA PHE A 1007 3.87 -7.50 -40.21
C PHE A 1007 4.76 -8.09 -41.30
N ILE A 1008 4.50 -9.33 -41.69
CA ILE A 1008 5.26 -10.08 -42.68
C ILE A 1008 4.43 -10.21 -43.96
N ALA A 1009 4.98 -9.73 -45.07
CA ALA A 1009 4.38 -9.92 -46.38
C ALA A 1009 5.41 -10.40 -47.42
N SER A 1010 4.91 -10.93 -48.52
CA SER A 1010 5.78 -11.35 -49.62
C SER A 1010 6.40 -10.13 -50.30
N GLY A 1011 7.73 -10.12 -50.41
CA GLY A 1011 8.44 -9.15 -51.23
C GLY A 1011 8.29 -9.39 -52.73
N ASP A 1012 7.67 -10.51 -53.14
CA ASP A 1012 7.52 -10.92 -54.54
C ASP A 1012 6.15 -10.56 -55.14
N SER A 1013 5.17 -10.19 -54.31
CA SER A 1013 3.81 -9.78 -54.73
C SER A 1013 3.27 -8.62 -53.90
N PHE A 1014 2.55 -7.68 -54.51
CA PHE A 1014 2.12 -6.45 -53.84
C PHE A 1014 0.73 -6.50 -53.20
N SER A 1015 -0.20 -7.33 -53.70
CA SER A 1015 -1.63 -7.20 -53.37
C SER A 1015 -1.92 -7.41 -51.89
N ASP A 1016 -1.38 -8.49 -51.32
CA ASP A 1016 -1.63 -8.88 -49.94
C ASP A 1016 -0.85 -7.95 -48.98
N ALA A 1017 0.36 -7.54 -49.41
CA ALA A 1017 1.20 -6.58 -48.71
C ALA A 1017 0.57 -5.17 -48.64
N LEU A 1018 -0.18 -4.73 -49.65
CA LEU A 1018 -0.86 -3.43 -49.63
C LEU A 1018 -1.96 -3.37 -48.57
N SER A 1019 -2.81 -4.40 -48.49
CA SER A 1019 -3.82 -4.48 -47.44
C SER A 1019 -3.17 -4.67 -46.07
N LEU A 1020 -2.10 -5.45 -45.96
CA LEU A 1020 -1.37 -5.63 -44.70
C LEU A 1020 -0.69 -4.32 -44.24
N ALA A 1021 -0.19 -3.50 -45.17
CA ALA A 1021 0.40 -2.20 -44.84
C ALA A 1021 -0.61 -1.24 -44.19
N ALA A 1022 -1.89 -1.32 -44.55
CA ALA A 1022 -2.97 -0.59 -43.87
C ALA A 1022 -3.12 -1.05 -42.41
N LEU A 1023 -3.07 -2.36 -42.17
CA LEU A 1023 -3.12 -2.92 -40.82
C LEU A 1023 -1.87 -2.54 -40.01
N ALA A 1024 -0.69 -2.64 -40.63
CA ALA A 1024 0.58 -2.23 -40.02
C ALA A 1024 0.56 -0.74 -39.63
N ALA A 1025 0.04 0.13 -40.49
CA ALA A 1025 -0.13 1.55 -40.18
C ALA A 1025 -1.06 1.76 -38.98
N LYS A 1026 -2.17 1.01 -38.89
CA LYS A 1026 -3.11 1.10 -37.77
C LYS A 1026 -2.44 0.83 -36.43
N TYR A 1027 -1.61 -0.21 -36.35
CA TYR A 1027 -0.89 -0.62 -35.15
C TYR A 1027 0.46 0.08 -34.95
N ASP A 1028 0.79 1.09 -35.77
CA ASP A 1028 2.09 1.76 -35.75
C ASP A 1028 3.25 0.74 -35.79
N GLY A 1029 3.10 -0.29 -36.63
CA GLY A 1029 4.00 -1.42 -36.75
C GLY A 1029 4.80 -1.45 -38.06
N SER A 1030 5.84 -2.29 -38.06
CA SER A 1030 6.75 -2.46 -39.19
C SER A 1030 6.26 -3.51 -40.20
N LEU A 1031 6.34 -3.19 -41.49
CA LEU A 1031 6.16 -4.17 -42.57
C LEU A 1031 7.51 -4.69 -43.08
N LEU A 1032 7.83 -5.94 -42.76
CA LEU A 1032 9.00 -6.65 -43.27
C LEU A 1032 8.65 -7.53 -44.46
N LEU A 1033 9.55 -7.59 -45.43
CA LEU A 1033 9.35 -8.38 -46.64
C LEU A 1033 10.15 -9.68 -46.57
N VAL A 1034 9.51 -10.80 -46.95
CA VAL A 1034 10.14 -12.13 -47.04
C VAL A 1034 10.00 -12.73 -48.44
N LYS A 1035 10.68 -13.85 -48.71
CA LYS A 1035 10.46 -14.66 -49.91
C LYS A 1035 9.43 -15.74 -49.61
N GLN A 1036 8.81 -16.30 -50.65
CA GLN A 1036 7.84 -17.39 -50.53
C GLN A 1036 8.31 -18.56 -49.63
N ASN A 1037 9.58 -18.97 -49.78
CA ASN A 1037 10.15 -20.14 -49.11
C ASN A 1037 11.48 -19.84 -48.39
N ALA A 1038 11.75 -18.56 -48.06
CA ALA A 1038 12.95 -18.21 -47.31
C ALA A 1038 12.80 -16.87 -46.56
N ILE A 1039 13.23 -16.84 -45.30
CA ILE A 1039 13.43 -15.60 -44.55
C ILE A 1039 14.84 -15.08 -44.87
N PRO A 1040 14.99 -13.89 -45.49
CA PRO A 1040 16.31 -13.30 -45.73
C PRO A 1040 17.07 -13.07 -44.42
N ALA A 1041 18.40 -13.22 -44.42
CA ALA A 1041 19.23 -13.11 -43.22
C ALA A 1041 19.04 -11.75 -42.48
N SER A 1042 18.85 -10.66 -43.22
CA SER A 1042 18.57 -9.35 -42.62
C SER A 1042 17.28 -9.32 -41.80
N ILE A 1043 16.26 -10.10 -42.19
CA ILE A 1043 15.00 -10.21 -41.44
C ILE A 1043 15.22 -11.08 -40.20
N THR A 1044 15.92 -12.22 -40.32
CA THR A 1044 16.22 -13.07 -39.15
C THR A 1044 17.05 -12.34 -38.11
N ASP A 1045 18.03 -11.53 -38.54
CA ASP A 1045 18.87 -10.73 -37.63
C ASP A 1045 18.04 -9.65 -36.93
N PHE A 1046 17.09 -9.02 -37.64
CA PHE A 1046 16.15 -8.07 -37.06
C PHE A 1046 15.23 -8.74 -36.03
N LEU A 1047 14.59 -9.85 -36.39
CA LEU A 1047 13.70 -10.59 -35.49
C LEU A 1047 14.44 -11.10 -34.25
N ALA A 1048 15.67 -11.62 -34.42
CA ALA A 1048 16.49 -12.07 -33.29
C ALA A 1048 16.87 -10.91 -32.36
N LYS A 1049 17.23 -9.74 -32.92
CA LYS A 1049 17.58 -8.54 -32.14
C LYS A 1049 16.41 -8.05 -31.29
N TYR A 1050 15.19 -8.15 -31.79
CA TYR A 1050 13.99 -7.65 -31.13
C TYR A 1050 13.12 -8.75 -30.51
N LYS A 1051 13.61 -9.99 -30.42
CA LYS A 1051 12.87 -11.18 -29.96
C LYS A 1051 12.08 -10.94 -28.67
N ALA A 1052 12.70 -10.35 -27.66
CA ALA A 1052 12.08 -10.08 -26.36
C ALA A 1052 10.98 -9.01 -26.37
N LYS A 1053 10.82 -8.26 -27.47
CA LYS A 1053 9.84 -7.18 -27.62
C LYS A 1053 8.68 -7.53 -28.56
N ILE A 1054 8.80 -8.60 -29.35
CA ILE A 1054 7.77 -8.97 -30.35
C ILE A 1054 6.69 -9.80 -29.65
N SER A 1055 5.46 -9.30 -29.65
CA SER A 1055 4.28 -10.00 -29.09
C SER A 1055 3.38 -10.59 -30.18
N TYR A 1056 3.42 -10.04 -31.40
CA TYR A 1056 2.62 -10.52 -32.52
C TYR A 1056 3.41 -10.53 -33.83
N ILE A 1057 3.25 -11.60 -34.62
CA ILE A 1057 3.66 -11.65 -36.02
C ILE A 1057 2.43 -11.90 -36.91
N PHE A 1058 2.07 -10.93 -37.75
CA PHE A 1058 1.00 -11.09 -38.73
C PHE A 1058 1.57 -11.48 -40.09
N VAL A 1059 1.07 -12.56 -40.69
CA VAL A 1059 1.52 -13.04 -42.01
C VAL A 1059 0.41 -12.87 -43.03
N ALA A 1060 0.64 -12.10 -44.11
CA ALA A 1060 -0.36 -11.96 -45.17
C ALA A 1060 -0.19 -12.96 -46.31
N GLY A 1061 -1.30 -13.58 -46.68
CA GLY A 1061 -1.41 -14.48 -47.83
C GLY A 1061 -1.41 -15.96 -47.45
N GLY A 1062 -1.96 -16.79 -48.33
CA GLY A 1062 -1.97 -18.25 -48.12
C GLY A 1062 -0.59 -18.88 -48.30
N GLU A 1063 -0.49 -20.19 -48.07
CA GLU A 1063 0.76 -20.98 -48.18
C GLU A 1063 1.47 -20.83 -49.54
N ALA A 1064 0.71 -20.57 -50.61
CA ALA A 1064 1.27 -20.33 -51.94
C ALA A 1064 2.01 -18.98 -52.06
N VAL A 1065 1.81 -18.04 -51.13
CA VAL A 1065 2.45 -16.71 -51.11
C VAL A 1065 3.60 -16.68 -50.10
N ILE A 1066 3.36 -17.23 -48.90
CA ILE A 1066 4.36 -17.46 -47.85
C ILE A 1066 4.10 -18.86 -47.32
N SER A 1067 5.05 -19.79 -47.51
CA SER A 1067 4.90 -21.19 -47.11
C SER A 1067 4.70 -21.37 -45.61
N GLU A 1068 4.11 -22.51 -45.23
CA GLU A 1068 3.93 -22.93 -43.84
C GLU A 1068 5.28 -23.06 -43.11
N ASP A 1069 6.33 -23.55 -43.78
CA ASP A 1069 7.69 -23.62 -43.23
C ASP A 1069 8.21 -22.25 -42.74
N ILE A 1070 7.81 -21.16 -43.40
CA ILE A 1070 8.20 -19.80 -43.01
C ILE A 1070 7.42 -19.34 -41.79
N GLU A 1071 6.13 -19.65 -41.71
CA GLU A 1071 5.31 -19.38 -40.54
C GLU A 1071 5.86 -20.11 -39.30
N GLN A 1072 6.16 -21.41 -39.43
CA GLN A 1072 6.79 -22.18 -38.36
C GLN A 1072 8.16 -21.64 -37.97
N ALA A 1073 8.97 -21.17 -38.93
CA ALA A 1073 10.25 -20.52 -38.65
C ALA A 1073 10.08 -19.17 -37.93
N LEU A 1074 8.98 -18.44 -38.16
CA LEU A 1074 8.67 -17.20 -37.47
C LEU A 1074 8.26 -17.46 -36.01
N GLU A 1075 7.58 -18.58 -35.72
CA GLU A 1075 7.24 -18.99 -34.34
C GLU A 1075 8.48 -19.09 -33.44
N TYR A 1076 9.63 -19.51 -33.96
CA TYR A 1076 10.89 -19.57 -33.19
C TYR A 1076 11.27 -18.22 -32.57
N TYR A 1077 10.93 -17.11 -33.24
CA TYR A 1077 11.23 -15.76 -32.76
C TYR A 1077 10.19 -15.22 -31.78
N MET A 1078 9.14 -16.01 -31.48
CA MET A 1078 8.07 -15.70 -30.53
C MET A 1078 8.16 -16.49 -29.22
N LEU A 1079 8.92 -17.60 -29.20
CA LEU A 1079 9.15 -18.39 -27.99
C LEU A 1079 10.25 -17.71 -27.14
N PRO A 1080 10.10 -17.58 -25.80
CA PRO A 1080 11.12 -16.97 -24.94
C PRO A 1080 12.54 -17.53 -25.15
#